data_AF-A0A1E1LXK2-F1
#
_entry.id   AF-A0A1E1LXK2-F1
#
_cell.length_a   1.000
_cell.length_b   1.000
_cell.length_c   1.000
_cell.angle_alpha   90.00
_cell.angle_beta   90.00
_cell.angle_gamma   90.00
#
_symmetry.space_group_name_H-M   'P 1'
#
loop_
_entity.id
_entity.type
_entity.pdbx_description
1 polymer ?
#
loop_
_entity_poly.entity_id
_entity_poly.type
_entity_poly.pdbx_seq_one_letter_code
_entity_poly.pdbx_strand_id
1 'polypeptide(L)'
;MANPTAEWERVGGKFYRKIQLYTAIFDQDLELENYHVIGCSYGGAIALFRDETKLQFFRGSQASKSSIDLYSCAGKLIRRINWDKGSIKGLGWSDEERLIVVTADGTVRSYDLQGDFSQFSLGHGSEEYGVTACRFYSTGFVALLSNNHLIAVSRYDEPRPKELATPPEGEVYSWTLIAPAYTLSRSVEVLLSIGQTIHVVDATESEDRMLDIGPFTHISVSPNGRFVALYTETGKAYVITSDFQNRLSEHDSKSKIHPKDVQWCGNDAVVIAWEDEVHIIGPNNAAAKYFYDGRVHLITDHDGVRLITNDVCDFLQKVPEVTDEVFRFGTESPASILLDAVEQLENQSPKADDNIQLIRPNLVEAVDACVKAAGHEFSIYWQKQLLKAASFGKSVLDIYNSDEFVDMCETLRVLNAVRYYEIGLPLSYEQFLRLTPEKLVQRLINRREYLLALRISSYLRLPTDRIYVNWASQKVRVGSEDEDTICRLIVEKLAGKRGISFEEIARAAYDEGRGRLATELLNHEPRAGKQVPLLLSMEEDEIALDKAIESGDSDLVFFVLLQLKKKLPLASFFRVINTRPVATSLIESSAQEDDAELLKDLYYQDDRRIDGANVFVREALKQPDSRTAIDKLALAAKLLSDSKENSLELKALQEASTLLKMQEAFDRDLTESFTGLSVNETIFKLIRLGYSSRAKKMQSEFKVPEKTATWLRYEIPSWNFELWSQSATGTNSKNGPKQDDPLSDGRQPFFTLILTAGNPKLASIFIPKAAPSLESGETISMYEKCGMRIKAAEEAVKVKDVEALERLRNAAGAGTVEGREIERLGAGLKR
;
A
#
# COMPACT_ATOMS: atom_id res chain seq x y z
N MET A 1 54.44 -3.93 11.74
CA MET A 1 53.07 -3.70 12.29
C MET A 1 52.98 -4.37 13.66
N ALA A 2 52.08 -3.90 14.52
CA ALA A 2 51.83 -4.53 15.81
C ALA A 2 51.36 -5.99 15.64
N ASN A 3 51.78 -6.85 16.57
CA ASN A 3 51.35 -8.25 16.65
C ASN A 3 49.82 -8.30 16.86
N PRO A 4 49.07 -9.19 16.17
CA PRO A 4 47.61 -9.26 16.25
C PRO A 4 47.11 -9.59 17.66
N THR A 5 47.97 -10.14 18.51
CA THR A 5 47.69 -10.49 19.91
C THR A 5 48.19 -9.44 20.92
N ALA A 6 48.78 -8.33 20.47
CA ALA A 6 49.42 -7.36 21.38
C ALA A 6 48.47 -6.77 22.43
N GLU A 7 47.21 -6.55 22.05
CA GLU A 7 46.17 -5.96 22.92
C GLU A 7 45.24 -7.04 23.51
N TRP A 8 45.66 -8.30 23.55
CA TRP A 8 44.84 -9.39 24.10
C TRP A 8 45.09 -9.57 25.59
N GLU A 9 44.02 -9.47 26.35
CA GLU A 9 44.00 -9.70 27.79
C GLU A 9 43.22 -10.97 28.11
N ARG A 10 43.81 -11.83 28.94
CA ARG A 10 43.17 -13.08 29.36
C ARG A 10 42.24 -12.82 30.54
N VAL A 11 40.94 -13.08 30.35
CA VAL A 11 39.92 -12.97 31.39
C VAL A 11 39.32 -14.35 31.60
N GLY A 12 39.87 -15.06 32.59
CA GLY A 12 39.49 -16.44 32.90
C GLY A 12 39.92 -17.41 31.81
N GLY A 13 38.95 -18.05 31.16
CA GLY A 13 39.17 -19.03 30.09
C GLY A 13 39.14 -18.47 28.66
N LYS A 14 38.89 -17.17 28.49
CA LYS A 14 38.75 -16.52 27.17
C LYS A 14 39.65 -15.28 27.10
N PHE A 15 39.90 -14.80 25.88
CA PHE A 15 40.65 -13.57 25.63
C PHE A 15 39.71 -12.44 25.25
N TYR A 16 40.04 -11.23 25.66
CA TYR A 16 39.41 -9.98 25.24
C TYR A 16 40.46 -9.11 24.59
N ARG A 17 40.05 -8.29 23.62
CA ARG A 17 40.97 -7.39 22.92
C ARG A 17 40.40 -5.98 22.87
N LYS A 18 41.29 -5.02 22.95
CA LYS A 18 40.99 -3.61 22.72
C LYS A 18 41.44 -3.21 21.32
N ILE A 19 40.55 -2.59 20.56
CA ILE A 19 40.81 -2.16 19.18
C ILE A 19 40.65 -0.65 19.12
N GLN A 20 41.72 0.08 18.84
CA GLN A 20 41.65 1.52 18.65
C GLN A 20 41.03 1.83 17.28
N LEU A 21 39.81 2.37 17.27
CA LEU A 21 39.06 2.65 16.04
C LEU A 21 39.44 4.02 15.46
N TYR A 22 39.42 5.05 16.30
CA TYR A 22 39.72 6.43 15.92
C TYR A 22 40.47 7.16 17.02
N THR A 23 41.22 8.18 16.63
CA THR A 23 41.98 9.08 17.51
C THR A 23 41.68 10.54 17.16
N ALA A 24 41.96 11.46 18.08
CA ALA A 24 41.69 12.90 17.96
C ALA A 24 40.23 13.16 17.57
N ILE A 25 39.33 12.60 18.37
CA ILE A 25 37.91 12.55 18.04
C ILE A 25 37.26 13.91 18.23
N PHE A 26 37.39 14.48 19.42
CA PHE A 26 36.77 15.75 19.71
C PHE A 26 37.82 16.85 19.77
N ASP A 27 37.40 18.06 19.40
CA ASP A 27 38.24 19.25 19.58
C ASP A 27 38.64 19.39 21.06
N GLN A 28 39.87 19.85 21.31
CA GLN A 28 40.40 20.00 22.68
C GLN A 28 39.55 20.93 23.56
N ASP A 29 38.78 21.83 22.95
CA ASP A 29 37.89 22.74 23.65
C ASP A 29 36.59 22.09 24.17
N LEU A 30 36.24 20.89 23.65
CA LEU A 30 35.02 20.16 24.00
C LEU A 30 35.26 19.19 25.15
N GLU A 31 35.07 19.61 26.39
CA GLU A 31 35.23 18.76 27.58
C GLU A 31 34.05 17.77 27.73
N LEU A 32 34.21 16.51 27.27
CA LEU A 32 33.13 15.51 27.27
C LEU A 32 32.56 15.23 28.66
N GLU A 33 33.35 15.44 29.71
CA GLU A 33 32.90 15.25 31.08
C GLU A 33 31.68 16.09 31.44
N ASN A 34 31.46 17.22 30.75
CA ASN A 34 30.32 18.11 30.96
C ASN A 34 29.08 17.76 30.14
N TYR A 35 29.15 16.66 29.39
CA TYR A 35 28.08 16.20 28.52
C TYR A 35 27.63 14.80 28.92
N HIS A 36 26.37 14.52 28.65
CA HIS A 36 25.89 13.17 28.53
C HIS A 36 26.16 12.69 27.09
N VAL A 37 26.75 11.50 26.99
CA VAL A 37 27.19 10.89 25.72
C VAL A 37 26.31 9.68 25.44
N ILE A 38 25.47 9.75 24.41
CA ILE A 38 24.54 8.67 24.05
C ILE A 38 24.82 8.20 22.63
N GLY A 39 25.29 6.97 22.47
CA GLY A 39 25.58 6.37 21.17
C GLY A 39 24.46 5.53 20.60
N CYS A 40 24.26 5.60 19.29
CA CYS A 40 23.41 4.68 18.53
C CYS A 40 24.14 3.35 18.31
N SER A 41 23.45 2.22 18.47
CA SER A 41 23.99 0.88 18.19
C SER A 41 24.48 0.71 16.75
N TYR A 42 25.27 -0.33 16.51
CA TYR A 42 25.88 -0.68 15.22
C TYR A 42 26.79 0.44 14.70
N GLY A 43 27.65 0.98 15.57
CA GLY A 43 28.59 2.04 15.18
C GLY A 43 27.93 3.34 14.71
N GLY A 44 26.67 3.58 15.09
CA GLY A 44 25.90 4.76 14.68
C GLY A 44 26.38 6.07 15.33
N ALA A 45 25.64 7.15 15.09
CA ALA A 45 25.95 8.49 15.57
C ALA A 45 25.93 8.59 17.11
N ILE A 46 26.64 9.58 17.63
CA ILE A 46 26.75 9.91 19.05
C ILE A 46 26.07 11.25 19.28
N ALA A 47 25.13 11.28 20.21
CA ALA A 47 24.49 12.51 20.66
C ALA A 47 25.19 13.01 21.93
N LEU A 48 25.58 14.28 21.91
CA LEU A 48 26.11 15.02 23.05
C LEU A 48 25.08 16.06 23.46
N PHE A 49 24.68 16.03 24.72
CA PHE A 49 23.87 17.08 25.32
C PHE A 49 24.46 17.48 26.66
N ARG A 50 24.34 18.76 26.99
CA ARG A 50 24.95 19.32 28.17
C ARG A 50 24.32 18.74 29.45
N ASP A 51 25.16 18.37 30.39
CA ASP A 51 24.73 18.00 31.74
C ASP A 51 24.38 19.28 32.51
N GLU A 52 23.08 19.48 32.79
CA GLU A 52 22.57 20.65 33.50
C GLU A 52 23.02 20.69 34.98
N THR A 53 23.49 19.57 35.54
CA THR A 53 23.97 19.50 36.92
C THR A 53 25.41 20.01 37.06
N LYS A 54 26.14 20.16 35.95
CA LYS A 54 27.54 20.59 35.94
C LYS A 54 27.69 22.07 35.60
N LEU A 55 28.44 22.77 36.46
CA LEU A 55 28.79 24.18 36.26
C LEU A 55 29.94 24.28 35.25
N GLN A 56 29.84 25.22 34.31
CA GLN A 56 30.92 25.52 33.35
C GLN A 56 31.30 26.99 33.37
N PHE A 57 32.55 27.27 32.99
CA PHE A 57 33.02 28.63 32.72
C PHE A 57 32.25 29.27 31.57
N PHE A 58 31.78 30.50 31.77
CA PHE A 58 30.98 31.24 30.79
C PHE A 58 31.81 31.61 29.53
N ARG A 59 31.56 30.93 28.40
CA ARG A 59 32.24 31.17 27.10
C ARG A 59 31.41 32.04 26.13
N GLY A 60 30.64 33.01 26.63
CA GLY A 60 29.90 34.01 25.81
C GLY A 60 28.43 33.67 25.51
N SER A 61 27.73 34.57 24.79
CA SER A 61 26.27 34.52 24.60
C SER A 61 25.76 33.42 23.65
N GLN A 62 26.60 32.87 22.77
CA GLN A 62 26.22 31.72 21.92
C GLN A 62 26.39 30.38 22.65
N ALA A 63 27.28 30.30 23.64
CA ALA A 63 27.49 29.11 24.47
C ALA A 63 26.40 28.90 25.54
N SER A 64 25.44 29.84 25.66
CA SER A 64 24.33 29.75 26.62
C SER A 64 23.06 29.10 26.06
N LYS A 65 23.00 28.82 24.74
CA LYS A 65 21.84 28.16 24.13
C LYS A 65 22.01 26.66 24.25
N SER A 66 21.02 25.98 24.84
CA SER A 66 21.01 24.51 24.92
C SER A 66 20.98 23.93 23.51
N SER A 67 21.82 22.92 23.24
CA SER A 67 21.85 22.21 21.98
C SER A 67 22.15 20.74 22.19
N ILE A 68 21.73 19.94 21.22
CA ILE A 68 22.09 18.54 21.10
C ILE A 68 22.96 18.42 19.85
N ASP A 69 24.21 18.02 20.03
CA ASP A 69 25.18 17.90 18.95
C ASP A 69 25.34 16.44 18.56
N LEU A 70 25.17 16.13 17.28
CA LEU A 70 25.27 14.79 16.72
C LEU A 70 26.61 14.63 16.01
N TYR A 71 27.40 13.64 16.42
CA TYR A 71 28.73 13.35 15.89
C TYR A 71 28.80 11.95 15.27
N SER A 72 29.69 11.75 14.31
CA SER A 72 30.14 10.41 13.93
C SER A 72 31.02 9.81 15.03
N CYS A 73 31.28 8.50 14.99
CA CYS A 73 32.23 7.88 15.94
C CYS A 73 33.68 8.37 15.74
N ALA A 74 33.98 8.95 14.57
CA ALA A 74 35.26 9.57 14.27
C ALA A 74 35.31 11.05 14.66
N GLY A 75 34.26 11.59 15.30
CA GLY A 75 34.28 12.95 15.84
C GLY A 75 33.87 14.05 14.86
N LYS A 76 33.40 13.69 13.66
CA LYS A 76 32.85 14.66 12.70
C LYS A 76 31.46 15.10 13.14
N LEU A 77 31.26 16.40 13.37
CA LEU A 77 29.94 16.96 13.63
C LEU A 77 29.02 16.76 12.42
N ILE A 78 27.93 16.01 12.61
CA ILE A 78 26.89 15.73 11.62
C ILE A 78 25.84 16.84 11.65
N ARG A 79 25.34 17.18 12.85
CA ARG A 79 24.25 18.14 13.02
C ARG A 79 24.27 18.75 14.42
N ARG A 80 23.86 20.02 14.53
CA ARG A 80 23.54 20.68 15.81
C ARG A 80 22.04 20.98 15.83
N ILE A 81 21.34 20.45 16.82
CA ILE A 81 19.91 20.69 17.06
C ILE A 81 19.81 21.72 18.18
N ASN A 82 19.23 22.89 17.88
CA ASN A 82 18.97 23.90 18.91
C ASN A 82 17.82 23.41 19.81
N TRP A 83 18.00 23.52 21.12
CA TRP A 83 17.05 22.99 22.10
C TRP A 83 16.41 24.11 22.93
N ASP A 84 15.08 24.19 22.87
CA ASP A 84 14.28 25.24 23.50
C ASP A 84 13.11 24.72 24.36
N LYS A 85 12.96 23.39 24.50
CA LYS A 85 11.77 22.74 25.11
C LYS A 85 11.93 22.32 26.58
N GLY A 86 12.85 22.96 27.30
CA GLY A 86 13.08 22.67 28.72
C GLY A 86 14.07 21.52 28.95
N SER A 87 14.07 20.97 30.16
CA SER A 87 15.05 19.97 30.61
C SER A 87 14.82 18.60 29.94
N ILE A 88 15.89 18.00 29.44
CA ILE A 88 15.87 16.67 28.81
C ILE A 88 16.03 15.60 29.89
N LYS A 89 15.12 14.62 29.90
CA LYS A 89 15.10 13.51 30.88
C LYS A 89 15.42 12.15 30.24
N GLY A 90 15.32 12.06 28.93
CA GLY A 90 15.67 10.86 28.18
C GLY A 90 16.22 11.20 26.81
N LEU A 91 17.31 10.54 26.44
CA LEU A 91 17.89 10.57 25.10
C LEU A 91 18.25 9.15 24.69
N GLY A 92 17.84 8.76 23.48
CA GLY A 92 18.08 7.42 22.94
C GLY A 92 17.96 7.38 21.43
N TRP A 93 18.23 6.21 20.87
CA TRP A 93 18.28 6.01 19.43
C TRP A 93 17.37 4.86 18.99
N SER A 94 16.78 4.99 17.80
CA SER A 94 16.18 3.87 17.08
C SER A 94 17.21 3.11 16.26
N ASP A 95 16.86 1.90 15.81
CA ASP A 95 17.68 1.11 14.88
C ASP A 95 17.98 1.84 13.55
N GLU A 96 17.07 2.73 13.15
CA GLU A 96 17.15 3.55 11.93
C GLU A 96 18.00 4.81 12.11
N GLU A 97 18.71 4.94 13.23
CA GLU A 97 19.56 6.10 13.54
C GLU A 97 18.75 7.41 13.69
N ARG A 98 17.53 7.30 14.21
CA ARG A 98 16.73 8.46 14.64
C ARG A 98 16.98 8.73 16.12
N LEU A 99 17.06 10.00 16.50
CA LEU A 99 17.28 10.42 17.88
C LEU A 99 15.94 10.70 18.56
N ILE A 100 15.71 10.08 19.71
CA ILE A 100 14.51 10.28 20.52
C ILE A 100 14.88 11.10 21.75
N VAL A 101 14.16 12.20 21.95
CA VAL A 101 14.35 13.13 23.06
C VAL A 101 13.06 13.21 23.86
N VAL A 102 13.15 13.00 25.17
CA VAL A 102 12.02 13.06 26.11
C VAL A 102 12.27 14.16 27.13
N THR A 103 11.33 15.09 27.26
CA THR A 103 11.38 16.21 28.21
C THR A 103 10.74 15.84 29.56
N ALA A 104 10.99 16.70 30.55
CA ALA A 104 10.43 16.55 31.89
C ALA A 104 8.89 16.56 31.95
N ASP A 105 8.20 17.24 31.04
CA ASP A 105 6.74 17.29 30.97
C ASP A 105 6.12 16.12 30.19
N GLY A 106 6.93 15.17 29.69
CA GLY A 106 6.44 14.04 28.90
C GLY A 106 6.27 14.32 27.40
N THR A 107 6.72 15.46 26.89
CA THR A 107 6.84 15.68 25.44
C THR A 107 7.98 14.83 24.85
N VAL A 108 7.72 14.17 23.72
CA VAL A 108 8.69 13.33 23.03
C VAL A 108 8.89 13.85 21.61
N ARG A 109 10.15 14.00 21.19
CA ARG A 109 10.53 14.37 19.82
C ARG A 109 11.45 13.32 19.21
N SER A 110 11.11 12.87 18.01
CA SER A 110 11.91 11.92 17.22
C SER A 110 12.53 12.62 16.03
N TYR A 111 13.83 12.88 16.09
CA TYR A 111 14.61 13.58 15.07
C TYR A 111 15.26 12.60 14.09
N ASP A 112 15.28 12.95 12.81
CA ASP A 112 16.27 12.40 11.89
C ASP A 112 17.62 13.14 11.98
N LEU A 113 18.63 12.67 11.24
CA LEU A 113 19.95 13.31 11.21
C LEU A 113 19.95 14.67 10.48
N GLN A 114 18.90 14.96 9.72
CA GLN A 114 18.65 16.24 9.09
C GLN A 114 18.04 17.24 10.07
N GLY A 115 17.56 16.81 11.23
CA GLY A 115 16.94 17.66 12.25
C GLY A 115 15.44 17.89 12.07
N ASP A 116 14.82 17.22 11.10
CA ASP A 116 13.35 17.17 11.00
C ASP A 116 12.84 16.22 12.09
N PHE A 117 11.69 16.54 12.69
CA PHE A 117 11.16 15.74 13.79
C PHE A 117 9.65 15.56 13.77
N SER A 118 9.20 14.43 14.32
CA SER A 118 7.83 14.24 14.77
C SER A 118 7.76 14.42 16.29
N GLN A 119 6.58 14.83 16.79
CA GLN A 119 6.35 15.08 18.21
C GLN A 119 5.07 14.40 18.69
N PHE A 120 5.09 13.86 19.91
CA PHE A 120 3.91 13.34 20.61
C PHE A 120 4.07 13.55 22.13
N SER A 121 3.00 13.37 22.90
CA SER A 121 3.02 13.42 24.38
C SER A 121 2.83 12.02 24.95
N LEU A 122 3.49 11.74 26.08
CA LEU A 122 3.32 10.49 26.83
C LEU A 122 1.93 10.36 27.46
N GLY A 123 1.27 11.47 27.81
CA GLY A 123 0.00 11.43 28.55
C GLY A 123 0.16 10.75 29.92
N HIS A 124 -0.92 10.11 30.41
CA HIS A 124 -0.92 9.29 31.63
C HIS A 124 -0.27 9.95 32.86
N GLY A 125 -0.60 11.23 33.11
CA GLY A 125 -0.09 11.97 34.28
C GLY A 125 1.37 12.44 34.18
N SER A 126 2.06 12.23 33.05
CA SER A 126 3.44 12.72 32.86
C SER A 126 3.60 14.24 32.99
N GLU A 127 2.56 15.02 32.68
CA GLU A 127 2.55 16.48 32.87
C GLU A 127 2.44 16.89 34.36
N GLU A 128 1.81 16.05 35.19
CA GLU A 128 1.59 16.32 36.61
C GLU A 128 2.75 15.83 37.48
N TYR A 129 3.19 14.58 37.26
CA TYR A 129 4.26 13.97 38.03
C TYR A 129 5.64 14.26 37.45
N GLY A 130 5.74 14.53 36.15
CA GLY A 130 7.01 14.74 35.47
C GLY A 130 7.77 13.44 35.22
N VAL A 131 8.51 13.41 34.11
CA VAL A 131 9.43 12.32 33.74
C VAL A 131 10.74 12.47 34.53
N THR A 132 11.19 11.38 35.15
CA THR A 132 12.46 11.32 35.88
C THR A 132 13.59 10.80 35.01
N ALA A 133 13.35 9.70 34.28
CA ALA A 133 14.34 9.05 33.43
C ALA A 133 13.68 8.22 32.31
N CYS A 134 14.45 7.88 31.28
CA CYS A 134 14.01 6.94 30.23
C CYS A 134 15.05 5.86 29.97
N ARG A 135 14.58 4.73 29.41
CA ARG A 135 15.40 3.64 28.88
C ARG A 135 14.85 3.25 27.51
N PHE A 136 15.75 3.05 26.55
CA PHE A 136 15.43 2.87 25.14
C PHE A 136 15.86 1.50 24.66
N TYR A 137 15.12 0.97 23.69
CA TYR A 137 15.48 -0.19 22.89
C TYR A 137 15.16 0.08 21.42
N SER A 138 15.47 -0.89 20.55
CA SER A 138 15.44 -0.77 19.08
C SER A 138 14.20 -0.09 18.50
N THR A 139 13.03 -0.46 18.98
CA THR A 139 11.74 -0.01 18.44
C THR A 139 10.95 0.90 19.38
N GLY A 140 11.34 1.04 20.64
CA GLY A 140 10.56 1.74 21.64
C GLY A 140 11.33 2.07 22.91
N PHE A 141 10.63 2.63 23.90
CA PHE A 141 11.24 3.04 25.17
C PHE A 141 10.22 3.00 26.31
N VAL A 142 10.72 3.12 27.53
CA VAL A 142 9.90 3.30 28.73
C VAL A 142 10.36 4.57 29.45
N ALA A 143 9.42 5.34 29.96
CA ALA A 143 9.64 6.50 30.81
C ALA A 143 9.20 6.20 32.25
N LEU A 144 10.07 6.53 33.21
CA LEU A 144 9.81 6.47 34.64
C LEU A 144 9.39 7.86 35.14
N LEU A 145 8.24 7.96 35.79
CA LEU A 145 7.73 9.20 36.39
C LEU A 145 8.18 9.35 37.85
N SER A 146 8.00 10.54 38.44
CA SER A 146 8.40 10.81 39.84
C SER A 146 7.58 10.04 40.89
N ASN A 147 6.39 9.57 40.54
CA ASN A 147 5.54 8.69 41.36
C ASN A 147 5.80 7.19 41.11
N ASN A 148 6.94 6.85 40.49
CA ASN A 148 7.34 5.52 40.05
C ASN A 148 6.49 4.90 38.91
N HIS A 149 5.43 5.55 38.43
CA HIS A 149 4.66 5.00 37.31
C HIS A 149 5.52 4.90 36.04
N LEU A 150 5.23 3.88 35.23
CA LEU A 150 5.99 3.55 34.03
C LEU A 150 5.10 3.69 32.80
N ILE A 151 5.54 4.49 31.84
CA ILE A 151 4.86 4.67 30.55
C ILE A 151 5.72 4.04 29.45
N ALA A 152 5.20 3.01 28.81
CA ALA A 152 5.85 2.33 27.69
C ALA A 152 5.34 2.84 26.34
N VAL A 153 6.26 3.03 25.40
CA VAL A 153 6.00 3.32 23.99
C VAL A 153 6.67 2.25 23.16
N SER A 154 5.88 1.35 22.56
CA SER A 154 6.45 0.16 21.89
C SER A 154 7.04 0.40 20.50
N ARG A 155 6.62 1.48 19.84
CA ARG A 155 6.92 1.83 18.45
C ARG A 155 7.14 3.33 18.31
N TYR A 156 8.20 3.74 17.59
CA TYR A 156 8.49 5.15 17.32
C TYR A 156 7.71 5.75 16.15
N ASP A 157 7.35 4.92 15.16
CA ASP A 157 6.64 5.34 13.95
C ASP A 157 5.14 5.55 14.18
N GLU A 158 4.54 4.71 15.03
CA GLU A 158 3.17 4.86 15.50
C GLU A 158 3.13 4.85 17.03
N PRO A 159 3.52 5.96 17.68
CA PRO A 159 3.67 6.02 19.13
C PRO A 159 2.31 5.92 19.82
N ARG A 160 2.17 4.89 20.66
CA ARG A 160 0.99 4.66 21.51
C ARG A 160 1.44 4.46 22.95
N PRO A 161 1.57 5.55 23.73
CA PRO A 161 1.95 5.46 25.14
C PRO A 161 0.94 4.65 25.95
N LYS A 162 1.44 3.72 26.75
CA LYS A 162 0.64 2.87 27.64
C LYS A 162 1.27 2.83 29.02
N GLU A 163 0.45 2.98 30.03
CA GLU A 163 0.86 2.75 31.41
C GLU A 163 1.08 1.24 31.66
N LEU A 164 2.16 0.89 32.35
CA LEU A 164 2.47 -0.47 32.81
C LEU A 164 1.83 -0.72 34.19
N ALA A 165 1.94 -1.94 34.69
CA ALA A 165 1.48 -2.27 36.04
C ALA A 165 2.12 -1.36 37.10
N THR A 166 1.36 -1.00 38.13
CA THR A 166 1.83 -0.08 39.17
C THR A 166 2.93 -0.74 40.02
N PRO A 167 4.16 -0.18 40.05
CA PRO A 167 5.22 -0.68 40.91
C PRO A 167 4.96 -0.33 42.38
N PRO A 168 5.66 -0.99 43.32
CA PRO A 168 5.54 -0.67 44.75
C PRO A 168 6.10 0.72 45.07
N GLU A 169 5.63 1.27 46.20
CA GLU A 169 6.16 2.52 46.76
C GLU A 169 7.61 2.33 47.23
N GLY A 170 8.45 3.36 47.02
CA GLY A 170 9.84 3.37 47.48
C GLY A 170 10.77 4.14 46.55
N GLU A 171 12.01 4.36 46.99
CA GLU A 171 13.04 4.97 46.14
C GLU A 171 13.54 3.94 45.11
N VAL A 172 13.53 4.33 43.83
CA VAL A 172 14.10 3.54 42.74
C VAL A 172 15.60 3.87 42.64
N TYR A 173 16.45 2.98 43.15
CA TYR A 173 17.91 3.18 43.14
C TYR A 173 18.51 3.08 41.74
N SER A 174 18.02 2.14 40.93
CA SER A 174 18.40 1.99 39.53
C SER A 174 17.40 1.11 38.79
N TRP A 175 17.42 1.18 37.45
CA TRP A 175 16.50 0.40 36.62
C TRP A 175 16.97 0.22 35.19
N THR A 176 16.43 -0.82 34.54
CA THR A 176 16.67 -1.13 33.12
C THR A 176 15.52 -1.93 32.50
N LEU A 177 15.65 -2.31 31.23
CA LEU A 177 14.63 -3.00 30.44
C LEU A 177 15.14 -4.33 29.90
N ILE A 178 14.22 -5.29 29.79
CA ILE A 178 14.35 -6.44 28.89
C ILE A 178 13.47 -6.15 27.68
N ALA A 179 14.09 -6.03 26.51
CA ALA A 179 13.38 -5.68 25.29
C ALA A 179 12.38 -6.79 24.89
N PRO A 180 11.24 -6.44 24.27
CA PRO A 180 10.20 -7.40 23.86
C PRO A 180 10.68 -8.58 22.99
N ALA A 181 11.81 -8.40 22.28
CA ALA A 181 12.40 -9.45 21.46
C ALA A 181 12.99 -10.62 22.28
N TYR A 182 13.21 -10.42 23.59
CA TYR A 182 13.84 -11.38 24.49
C TYR A 182 12.92 -11.88 25.61
N THR A 183 11.68 -11.38 25.68
CA THR A 183 10.68 -11.81 26.66
C THR A 183 9.73 -12.84 26.05
N LEU A 184 9.15 -13.69 26.90
CA LEU A 184 8.18 -14.72 26.45
C LEU A 184 6.83 -14.11 26.07
N SER A 185 6.42 -13.08 26.81
CA SER A 185 5.19 -12.30 26.62
C SER A 185 5.21 -11.45 25.34
N ARG A 186 6.40 -11.17 24.78
CA ARG A 186 6.63 -10.17 23.72
C ARG A 186 6.19 -8.76 24.13
N SER A 187 6.10 -8.49 25.42
CA SER A 187 6.00 -7.14 26.01
C SER A 187 7.34 -6.74 26.59
N VAL A 188 7.51 -5.44 26.83
CA VAL A 188 8.70 -4.95 27.56
C VAL A 188 8.54 -5.31 29.04
N GLU A 189 9.61 -5.78 29.64
CA GLU A 189 9.71 -6.00 31.09
C GLU A 189 10.69 -4.98 31.68
N VAL A 190 10.30 -4.35 32.78
CA VAL A 190 11.08 -3.32 33.48
C VAL A 190 11.62 -3.90 34.76
N LEU A 191 12.94 -3.80 34.96
CA LEU A 191 13.61 -4.22 36.18
C LEU A 191 13.87 -3.00 37.05
N LEU A 192 13.22 -2.90 38.21
CA LEU A 192 13.38 -1.80 39.18
C LEU A 192 14.08 -2.29 40.44
N SER A 193 15.17 -1.64 40.86
CA SER A 193 15.73 -1.85 42.20
C SER A 193 15.04 -0.92 43.20
N ILE A 194 14.25 -1.51 44.09
CA ILE A 194 13.58 -0.82 45.19
C ILE A 194 13.91 -1.60 46.48
N GLY A 195 14.34 -0.91 47.52
CA GLY A 195 14.76 -1.55 48.77
C GLY A 195 15.97 -2.49 48.56
N GLN A 196 15.86 -3.76 48.97
CA GLN A 196 16.94 -4.75 48.89
C GLN A 196 16.74 -5.79 47.77
N THR A 197 15.78 -5.58 46.87
CA THR A 197 15.37 -6.56 45.84
C THR A 197 15.18 -5.91 44.47
N ILE A 198 14.73 -6.70 43.51
CA ILE A 198 14.33 -6.27 42.17
C ILE A 198 12.86 -6.61 41.94
N HIS A 199 12.11 -5.61 41.48
CA HIS A 199 10.77 -5.80 40.96
C HIS A 199 10.80 -5.89 39.43
N VAL A 200 10.12 -6.89 38.89
CA VAL A 200 9.88 -7.02 37.45
C VAL A 200 8.47 -6.54 37.17
N VAL A 201 8.36 -5.48 36.36
CA VAL A 201 7.10 -4.84 36.01
C VAL A 201 6.84 -5.02 34.53
N ASP A 202 5.66 -5.53 34.18
CA ASP A 202 5.21 -5.64 32.80
C ASP A 202 3.87 -4.93 32.59
N ALA A 203 3.16 -5.25 31.50
CA ALA A 203 1.88 -4.62 31.19
C ALA A 203 0.74 -5.04 32.14
N THR A 204 0.92 -6.11 32.92
CA THR A 204 -0.13 -6.78 33.70
C THR A 204 0.18 -6.86 35.18
N GLU A 205 1.44 -7.10 35.55
CA GLU A 205 1.85 -7.36 36.93
C GLU A 205 3.18 -6.70 37.32
N SER A 206 3.36 -6.56 38.62
CA SER A 206 4.60 -6.11 39.25
C SER A 206 5.00 -7.15 40.30
N GLU A 207 5.99 -7.98 39.98
CA GLU A 207 6.45 -9.09 40.82
C GLU A 207 7.76 -8.78 41.53
N ASP A 208 7.88 -9.15 42.81
CA ASP A 208 9.15 -9.12 43.55
C ASP A 208 9.95 -10.41 43.31
N ARG A 209 11.26 -10.28 43.03
CA ARG A 209 12.18 -11.41 42.85
C ARG A 209 12.87 -11.86 44.14
N MET A 210 12.61 -11.20 45.27
CA MET A 210 13.01 -11.61 46.64
C MET A 210 14.51 -11.91 46.77
N LEU A 211 15.37 -11.04 46.22
CA LEU A 211 16.82 -11.25 46.19
C LEU A 211 17.49 -10.95 47.55
N ASP A 212 16.96 -9.99 48.32
CA ASP A 212 17.44 -9.58 49.66
C ASP A 212 18.96 -9.29 49.79
N ILE A 213 19.58 -8.77 48.74
CA ILE A 213 21.02 -8.45 48.68
C ILE A 213 21.32 -7.05 48.12
N GLY A 214 20.28 -6.26 47.82
CA GLY A 214 20.39 -4.87 47.37
C GLY A 214 20.67 -3.87 48.51
N PRO A 215 20.52 -2.55 48.27
CA PRO A 215 20.06 -1.93 47.02
C PRO A 215 21.07 -2.07 45.87
N PHE A 216 20.55 -2.10 44.65
CA PHE A 216 21.37 -2.14 43.44
C PHE A 216 21.46 -0.74 42.84
N THR A 217 22.69 -0.22 42.75
CA THR A 217 22.97 1.09 42.16
C THR A 217 23.04 1.04 40.64
N HIS A 218 23.29 -0.14 40.06
CA HIS A 218 23.28 -0.35 38.62
C HIS A 218 22.66 -1.71 38.28
N ILE A 219 21.85 -1.75 37.24
CA ILE A 219 21.27 -2.95 36.64
C ILE A 219 21.51 -2.87 35.14
N SER A 220 22.07 -3.92 34.55
CA SER A 220 22.28 -4.01 33.11
C SER A 220 21.95 -5.40 32.59
N VAL A 221 21.25 -5.48 31.46
CA VAL A 221 20.80 -6.73 30.84
C VAL A 221 21.72 -7.07 29.67
N SER A 222 22.08 -8.33 29.52
CA SER A 222 22.93 -8.79 28.43
C SER A 222 22.25 -8.55 27.06
N PRO A 223 23.00 -8.35 25.97
CA PRO A 223 22.43 -8.10 24.64
C PRO A 223 21.47 -9.18 24.13
N ASN A 224 21.55 -10.41 24.65
CA ASN A 224 20.62 -11.50 24.34
C ASN A 224 19.44 -11.65 25.32
N GLY A 225 19.34 -10.78 26.33
CA GLY A 225 18.28 -10.78 27.35
C GLY A 225 18.32 -11.92 28.37
N ARG A 226 19.38 -12.76 28.38
CA ARG A 226 19.45 -13.97 29.22
C ARG A 226 20.08 -13.76 30.59
N PHE A 227 20.87 -12.71 30.75
CA PHE A 227 21.64 -12.46 31.97
C PHE A 227 21.46 -11.02 32.42
N VAL A 228 21.54 -10.82 33.74
CA VAL A 228 21.43 -9.52 34.40
C VAL A 228 22.65 -9.32 35.28
N ALA A 229 23.31 -8.19 35.09
CA ALA A 229 24.41 -7.71 35.91
C ALA A 229 23.86 -6.72 36.94
N LEU A 230 24.11 -6.99 38.22
CA LEU A 230 23.64 -6.19 39.34
C LEU A 230 24.83 -5.67 40.14
N TYR A 231 24.90 -4.37 40.39
CA TYR A 231 25.96 -3.78 41.20
C TYR A 231 25.40 -3.18 42.48
N THR A 232 25.84 -3.68 43.63
CA THR A 232 25.37 -3.24 44.95
C THR A 232 26.08 -1.97 45.41
N GLU A 233 25.46 -1.26 46.35
CA GLU A 233 26.09 -0.10 47.02
C GLU A 233 27.40 -0.49 47.73
N THR A 234 27.52 -1.75 48.18
CA THR A 234 28.70 -2.29 48.86
C THR A 234 29.88 -2.60 47.95
N GLY A 235 29.77 -2.34 46.64
CA GLY A 235 30.87 -2.51 45.68
C GLY A 235 30.96 -3.91 45.06
N LYS A 236 29.91 -4.72 45.17
CA LYS A 236 29.86 -6.08 44.63
C LYS A 236 29.03 -6.15 43.36
N ALA A 237 29.57 -6.82 42.34
CA ALA A 237 28.89 -7.11 41.09
C ALA A 237 28.43 -8.58 41.06
N TYR A 238 27.20 -8.81 40.64
CA TYR A 238 26.55 -10.11 40.54
C TYR A 238 26.12 -10.33 39.10
N VAL A 239 26.35 -11.53 38.58
CA VAL A 239 25.71 -11.97 37.32
C VAL A 239 24.69 -13.04 37.65
N ILE A 240 23.45 -12.82 37.25
CA ILE A 240 22.30 -13.70 37.50
C ILE A 240 21.60 -13.97 36.17
N THR A 241 20.91 -15.10 36.03
CA THR A 241 19.98 -15.34 34.92
C THR A 241 18.81 -14.36 34.97
N SER A 242 18.21 -14.03 33.83
CA SER A 242 17.09 -13.06 33.75
C SER A 242 15.79 -13.54 34.38
N ASP A 243 15.64 -14.83 34.63
CA ASP A 243 14.58 -15.41 35.48
C ASP A 243 14.87 -15.28 36.99
N PHE A 244 16.02 -14.71 37.36
CA PHE A 244 16.52 -14.54 38.73
C PHE A 244 16.68 -15.83 39.54
N GLN A 245 16.68 -17.00 38.90
CA GLN A 245 16.77 -18.29 39.59
C GLN A 245 18.21 -18.70 39.91
N ASN A 246 19.16 -18.34 39.05
CA ASN A 246 20.53 -18.82 39.13
C ASN A 246 21.54 -17.68 39.19
N ARG A 247 22.25 -17.59 40.31
CA ARG A 247 23.40 -16.71 40.46
C ARG A 247 24.65 -17.37 39.90
N LEU A 248 25.22 -16.77 38.86
CA LEU A 248 26.32 -17.34 38.07
C LEU A 248 27.70 -16.90 38.57
N SER A 249 27.86 -15.63 38.95
CA SER A 249 29.14 -15.10 39.43
C SER A 249 28.99 -13.96 40.45
N GLU A 250 30.04 -13.78 41.25
CA GLU A 250 30.25 -12.66 42.17
C GLU A 250 31.63 -12.07 41.90
N HIS A 251 31.71 -10.74 41.84
CA HIS A 251 32.96 -10.00 41.80
C HIS A 251 32.93 -8.88 42.84
N ASP A 252 33.97 -8.80 43.66
CA ASP A 252 34.16 -7.71 44.61
C ASP A 252 35.14 -6.71 44.03
N SER A 253 34.65 -5.52 43.67
CA SER A 253 35.47 -4.45 43.11
C SER A 253 36.46 -3.87 44.13
N LYS A 254 36.21 -4.09 45.44
CA LYS A 254 36.91 -3.48 46.57
C LYS A 254 36.90 -1.94 46.55
N SER A 255 36.07 -1.33 45.71
CA SER A 255 35.93 0.12 45.61
C SER A 255 34.76 0.59 46.46
N LYS A 256 34.97 1.69 47.19
CA LYS A 256 33.90 2.42 47.87
C LYS A 256 33.25 3.49 46.98
N ILE A 257 33.82 3.71 45.80
CA ILE A 257 33.34 4.70 44.84
C ILE A 257 32.39 3.97 43.88
N HIS A 258 31.17 4.49 43.74
CA HIS A 258 30.22 3.94 42.79
C HIS A 258 30.77 4.07 41.35
N PRO A 259 30.63 3.01 40.54
CA PRO A 259 30.97 3.10 39.13
C PRO A 259 30.08 4.16 38.46
N LYS A 260 30.58 4.74 37.38
CA LYS A 260 29.81 5.67 36.54
C LYS A 260 28.89 4.91 35.60
N ASP A 261 29.30 3.71 35.17
CA ASP A 261 28.49 2.87 34.30
C ASP A 261 28.85 1.38 34.47
N VAL A 262 27.87 0.51 34.21
CA VAL A 262 27.99 -0.96 34.24
C VAL A 262 27.28 -1.51 33.01
N GLN A 263 28.03 -2.05 32.06
CA GLN A 263 27.54 -2.48 30.75
C GLN A 263 28.05 -3.86 30.38
N TRP A 264 27.41 -4.52 29.42
CA TRP A 264 27.84 -5.84 28.94
C TRP A 264 28.80 -5.73 27.75
N CYS A 265 29.88 -6.51 27.78
CA CYS A 265 30.75 -6.72 26.62
C CYS A 265 30.41 -8.05 25.96
N GLY A 266 29.63 -7.97 24.88
CA GLY A 266 28.98 -9.15 24.31
C GLY A 266 28.03 -9.77 25.34
N ASN A 267 27.97 -11.10 25.40
CA ASN A 267 27.13 -11.82 26.37
C ASN A 267 27.93 -12.55 27.46
N ASP A 268 29.25 -12.32 27.50
CA ASP A 268 30.19 -13.16 28.24
C ASP A 268 30.87 -12.45 29.43
N ALA A 269 30.90 -11.11 29.42
CA ALA A 269 31.55 -10.31 30.46
C ALA A 269 30.82 -9.01 30.74
N VAL A 270 31.02 -8.51 31.96
CA VAL A 270 30.49 -7.22 32.43
C VAL A 270 31.65 -6.23 32.51
N VAL A 271 31.46 -5.05 31.94
CA VAL A 271 32.37 -3.91 32.00
C VAL A 271 31.88 -2.96 33.08
N ILE A 272 32.76 -2.60 34.00
CA ILE A 272 32.52 -1.60 35.03
C ILE A 272 33.48 -0.44 34.78
N ALA A 273 32.93 0.76 34.61
CA ALA A 273 33.71 1.97 34.37
C ALA A 273 33.60 2.95 35.54
N TRP A 274 34.75 3.43 35.99
CA TRP A 274 34.91 4.61 36.85
C TRP A 274 35.31 5.82 35.98
N GLU A 275 35.92 6.86 36.55
CA GLU A 275 36.32 8.03 35.74
C GLU A 275 37.44 7.69 34.75
N ASP A 276 38.54 7.13 35.23
CA ASP A 276 39.76 6.82 34.47
C ASP A 276 40.09 5.32 34.39
N GLU A 277 39.36 4.47 35.14
CA GLU A 277 39.55 3.01 35.16
C GLU A 277 38.35 2.27 34.55
N VAL A 278 38.63 1.30 33.66
CA VAL A 278 37.64 0.39 33.10
C VAL A 278 38.06 -1.06 33.39
N HIS A 279 37.21 -1.79 34.09
CA HIS A 279 37.43 -3.20 34.39
C HIS A 279 36.47 -4.07 33.57
N ILE A 280 37.00 -5.08 32.90
CA ILE A 280 36.20 -6.15 32.32
C ILE A 280 36.22 -7.36 33.26
N ILE A 281 35.04 -7.85 33.62
CA ILE A 281 34.84 -8.93 34.58
C ILE A 281 34.23 -10.11 33.84
N GLY A 282 34.99 -11.19 33.76
CA GLY A 282 34.52 -12.46 33.26
C GLY A 282 34.03 -13.39 34.38
N PRO A 283 33.64 -14.61 34.02
CA PRO A 283 33.28 -15.65 34.98
C PRO A 283 34.41 -15.92 35.99
N ASN A 284 34.04 -16.45 37.17
CA ASN A 284 34.97 -16.84 38.23
C ASN A 284 35.87 -15.70 38.76
N ASN A 285 35.35 -14.48 38.83
CA ASN A 285 36.05 -13.31 39.39
C ASN A 285 37.34 -12.91 38.63
N ALA A 286 37.48 -13.37 37.38
CA ALA A 286 38.59 -12.96 36.53
C ALA A 286 38.34 -11.54 36.00
N ALA A 287 39.36 -10.69 36.04
CA ALA A 287 39.25 -9.33 35.56
C ALA A 287 40.50 -8.87 34.81
N ALA A 288 40.30 -8.01 33.81
CA ALA A 288 41.36 -7.22 33.18
C ALA A 288 41.03 -5.73 33.35
N LYS A 289 42.07 -4.89 33.41
CA LYS A 289 41.96 -3.47 33.72
C LYS A 289 42.55 -2.62 32.61
N TYR A 290 41.86 -1.55 32.26
CA TYR A 290 42.31 -0.55 31.29
C TYR A 290 42.26 0.82 31.94
N PHE A 291 43.29 1.62 31.70
CA PHE A 291 43.45 2.95 32.26
C PHE A 291 43.42 3.97 31.13
N TYR A 292 42.78 5.11 31.38
CA TYR A 292 42.62 6.22 30.43
C TYR A 292 43.03 7.54 31.09
N ASP A 293 43.51 8.48 30.28
CA ASP A 293 43.95 9.80 30.75
C ASP A 293 42.78 10.76 31.06
N GLY A 294 41.53 10.32 30.92
CA GLY A 294 40.33 11.12 31.15
C GLY A 294 39.05 10.29 31.20
N ARG A 295 37.90 10.99 31.34
CA ARG A 295 36.59 10.34 31.56
C ARG A 295 36.18 9.44 30.40
N VAL A 296 35.94 8.17 30.69
CA VAL A 296 35.45 7.18 29.71
C VAL A 296 33.94 7.09 29.71
N HIS A 297 33.33 7.10 28.52
CA HIS A 297 31.91 6.86 28.30
C HIS A 297 31.74 5.51 27.59
N LEU A 298 30.83 4.68 28.11
CA LEU A 298 30.53 3.37 27.54
C LEU A 298 29.33 3.47 26.58
N ILE A 299 29.46 2.84 25.41
CA ILE A 299 28.34 2.64 24.50
C ILE A 299 28.30 1.15 24.15
N THR A 300 27.24 0.49 24.59
CA THR A 300 27.07 -0.95 24.41
C THR A 300 26.62 -1.28 22.99
N ASP A 301 27.29 -2.25 22.38
CA ASP A 301 26.87 -2.91 21.14
C ASP A 301 26.68 -4.42 21.41
N HIS A 302 26.14 -5.15 20.44
CA HIS A 302 25.81 -6.57 20.65
C HIS A 302 27.03 -7.46 20.96
N ASP A 303 28.18 -7.15 20.36
CA ASP A 303 29.40 -7.97 20.36
C ASP A 303 30.56 -7.34 21.15
N GLY A 304 30.34 -6.18 21.76
CA GLY A 304 31.36 -5.46 22.52
C GLY A 304 30.87 -4.12 23.04
N VAL A 305 31.80 -3.32 23.57
CA VAL A 305 31.54 -1.98 24.10
C VAL A 305 32.47 -0.99 23.43
N ARG A 306 31.92 0.12 22.93
CA ARG A 306 32.70 1.30 22.52
C ARG A 306 33.04 2.14 23.74
N LEU A 307 34.32 2.45 23.88
CA LEU A 307 34.88 3.27 24.94
C LEU A 307 35.24 4.62 24.32
N ILE A 308 34.57 5.68 24.73
CA ILE A 308 34.73 7.01 24.15
C ILE A 308 35.31 7.97 25.18
N THR A 309 36.40 8.60 24.78
CA THR A 309 37.04 9.71 25.49
C THR A 309 37.16 10.90 24.52
N ASN A 310 37.73 12.00 24.98
CA ASN A 310 38.06 13.15 24.13
C ASN A 310 38.98 12.77 22.97
N ASP A 311 39.96 11.90 23.25
CA ASP A 311 41.06 11.61 22.35
C ASP A 311 40.88 10.32 21.56
N VAL A 312 40.20 9.32 22.10
CA VAL A 312 40.12 7.98 21.48
C VAL A 312 38.72 7.37 21.53
N CYS A 313 38.43 6.55 20.52
CA CYS A 313 37.29 5.65 20.45
C CYS A 313 37.87 4.26 20.28
N ASP A 314 37.82 3.50 21.37
CA ASP A 314 38.26 2.13 21.42
C ASP A 314 37.05 1.20 21.36
N PHE A 315 37.24 0.00 20.83
CA PHE A 315 36.25 -1.07 20.86
C PHE A 315 36.80 -2.25 21.65
N LEU A 316 36.15 -2.54 22.77
CA LEU A 316 36.45 -3.67 23.62
C LEU A 316 35.51 -4.81 23.27
N GLN A 317 36.07 -5.95 22.87
CA GLN A 317 35.29 -7.14 22.51
C GLN A 317 35.98 -8.42 22.97
N LYS A 318 35.19 -9.48 23.15
CA LYS A 318 35.73 -10.83 23.26
C LYS A 318 36.45 -11.18 21.95
N VAL A 319 37.60 -11.84 22.05
CA VAL A 319 38.30 -12.37 20.88
C VAL A 319 37.44 -13.48 20.28
N PRO A 320 37.03 -13.38 19.00
CA PRO A 320 36.25 -14.42 18.33
C PRO A 320 37.02 -15.73 18.28
N GLU A 321 36.32 -16.87 18.33
CA GLU A 321 36.96 -18.18 18.44
C GLU A 321 37.87 -18.49 17.24
N VAL A 322 37.44 -18.13 16.02
CA VAL A 322 38.26 -18.27 14.80
C VAL A 322 39.52 -17.39 14.82
N THR A 323 39.43 -16.19 15.39
CA THR A 323 40.58 -15.28 15.53
C THR A 323 41.57 -15.85 16.55
N ASP A 324 41.06 -16.39 17.66
CA ASP A 324 41.83 -17.06 18.69
C ASP A 324 42.54 -18.31 18.14
N GLU A 325 41.84 -19.15 17.37
CA GLU A 325 42.43 -20.32 16.72
C GLU A 325 43.59 -19.96 15.79
N VAL A 326 43.50 -18.85 15.06
CA VAL A 326 44.53 -18.43 14.09
C VAL A 326 45.71 -17.74 14.75
N PHE A 327 45.48 -16.82 15.70
CA PHE A 327 46.54 -15.94 16.19
C PHE A 327 47.07 -16.28 17.58
N ARG A 328 46.39 -17.11 18.38
CA ARG A 328 46.82 -17.40 19.75
C ARG A 328 48.25 -17.94 19.76
N PHE A 329 49.10 -17.34 20.58
CA PHE A 329 50.48 -17.77 20.72
C PHE A 329 50.57 -19.25 21.14
N GLY A 330 51.37 -20.03 20.40
CA GLY A 330 51.59 -21.46 20.68
C GLY A 330 50.43 -22.37 20.26
N THR A 331 49.46 -21.88 19.48
CA THR A 331 48.41 -22.72 18.89
C THR A 331 48.97 -23.54 17.72
N GLU A 332 48.68 -24.84 17.70
CA GLU A 332 48.99 -25.75 16.59
C GLU A 332 47.74 -26.00 15.73
N SER A 333 46.81 -25.03 15.68
CA SER A 333 45.61 -25.14 14.87
C SER A 333 45.96 -25.22 13.37
N PRO A 334 45.17 -25.93 12.55
CA PRO A 334 45.36 -25.96 11.11
C PRO A 334 45.39 -24.56 10.46
N ALA A 335 44.58 -23.62 10.97
CA ALA A 335 44.48 -22.27 10.45
C ALA A 335 45.71 -21.39 10.78
N SER A 336 46.27 -21.55 11.99
CA SER A 336 47.54 -20.90 12.38
C SER A 336 48.70 -21.41 11.54
N ILE A 337 48.79 -22.73 11.33
CA ILE A 337 49.83 -23.34 10.49
C ILE A 337 49.68 -22.90 9.03
N LEU A 338 48.44 -22.75 8.52
CA LEU A 338 48.20 -22.23 7.17
C LEU A 338 48.68 -20.78 7.02
N LEU A 339 48.49 -19.95 8.04
CA LEU A 339 49.00 -18.58 8.05
C LEU A 339 50.53 -18.54 8.07
N ASP A 340 51.18 -19.36 8.91
CA ASP A 340 52.65 -19.52 8.90
C ASP A 340 53.15 -20.06 7.54
N ALA A 341 52.43 -21.00 6.92
CA ALA A 341 52.79 -21.51 5.59
C ALA A 341 52.87 -20.39 4.55
N VAL A 342 52.00 -19.38 4.61
CA VAL A 342 52.08 -18.21 3.73
C VAL A 342 53.25 -17.30 4.07
N GLU A 343 53.56 -17.11 5.35
CA GLU A 343 54.76 -16.37 5.76
C GLU A 343 56.04 -17.08 5.27
N GLN A 344 56.13 -18.40 5.41
CA GLN A 344 57.22 -19.22 4.89
C GLN A 344 57.31 -19.14 3.35
N LEU A 345 56.16 -19.12 2.67
CA LEU A 345 56.10 -18.97 1.21
C LEU A 345 56.62 -17.60 0.77
N GLU A 346 56.26 -16.51 1.46
CA GLU A 346 56.79 -15.17 1.21
C GLU A 346 58.30 -15.11 1.43
N ASN A 347 58.82 -15.85 2.41
CA ASN A 347 60.24 -16.01 2.69
C ASN A 347 60.97 -16.99 1.75
N GLN A 348 60.30 -17.53 0.73
CA GLN A 348 60.85 -18.51 -0.22
C GLN A 348 61.39 -19.78 0.46
N SER A 349 60.79 -20.16 1.59
CA SER A 349 61.19 -21.31 2.40
C SER A 349 60.45 -22.57 1.95
N PRO A 350 61.13 -23.73 1.79
CA PRO A 350 60.48 -24.99 1.45
C PRO A 350 59.53 -25.48 2.55
N LYS A 351 59.67 -24.96 3.78
CA LYS A 351 58.80 -25.27 4.92
C LYS A 351 57.32 -24.96 4.67
N ALA A 352 57.02 -24.09 3.69
CA ALA A 352 55.64 -23.82 3.28
C ALA A 352 54.93 -25.11 2.81
N ASP A 353 55.59 -25.98 2.05
CA ASP A 353 55.01 -27.26 1.60
C ASP A 353 54.88 -28.24 2.77
N ASP A 354 55.90 -28.32 3.64
CA ASP A 354 55.87 -29.16 4.85
C ASP A 354 54.64 -28.82 5.73
N ASN A 355 54.40 -27.53 5.96
CA ASN A 355 53.25 -27.04 6.72
C ASN A 355 51.92 -27.40 6.05
N ILE A 356 51.83 -27.30 4.72
CA ILE A 356 50.63 -27.68 3.97
C ILE A 356 50.37 -29.18 4.02
N GLN A 357 51.40 -30.02 3.88
CA GLN A 357 51.24 -31.47 4.00
C GLN A 357 50.80 -31.87 5.41
N LEU A 358 51.32 -31.18 6.45
CA LEU A 358 50.95 -31.40 7.84
C LEU A 358 49.44 -31.19 8.09
N ILE A 359 48.86 -30.13 7.52
CA ILE A 359 47.45 -29.77 7.72
C ILE A 359 46.51 -30.30 6.64
N ARG A 360 47.02 -31.01 5.63
CA ARG A 360 46.25 -31.47 4.46
C ARG A 360 44.90 -32.13 4.80
N PRO A 361 44.77 -32.97 5.86
CA PRO A 361 43.48 -33.55 6.23
C PRO A 361 42.42 -32.53 6.63
N ASN A 362 42.82 -31.39 7.22
CA ASN A 362 41.95 -30.36 7.78
C ASN A 362 42.07 -29.03 7.02
N LEU A 363 42.61 -29.05 5.80
CA LEU A 363 42.93 -27.83 5.05
C LEU A 363 41.68 -27.03 4.68
N VAL A 364 40.55 -27.69 4.44
CA VAL A 364 39.26 -27.03 4.19
C VAL A 364 38.85 -26.17 5.40
N GLU A 365 38.87 -26.76 6.59
CA GLU A 365 38.55 -26.05 7.84
C GLU A 365 39.54 -24.90 8.11
N ALA A 366 40.83 -25.11 7.81
CA ALA A 366 41.86 -24.07 7.95
C ALA A 366 41.60 -22.86 7.04
N VAL A 367 41.20 -23.12 5.79
CA VAL A 367 40.84 -22.06 4.82
C VAL A 367 39.62 -21.31 5.32
N ASP A 368 38.55 -22.01 5.71
CA ASP A 368 37.31 -21.39 6.19
C ASP A 368 37.53 -20.57 7.47
N ALA A 369 38.35 -21.07 8.39
CA ALA A 369 38.74 -20.35 9.60
C ALA A 369 39.52 -19.08 9.28
N CYS A 370 40.47 -19.10 8.33
CA CYS A 370 41.18 -17.91 7.88
C CYS A 370 40.23 -16.88 7.23
N VAL A 371 39.27 -17.32 6.41
CA VAL A 371 38.26 -16.45 5.80
C VAL A 371 37.41 -15.78 6.88
N LYS A 372 36.88 -16.55 7.84
CA LYS A 372 36.05 -16.03 8.94
C LYS A 372 36.83 -15.11 9.86
N ALA A 373 38.06 -15.48 10.23
CA ALA A 373 38.95 -14.62 11.02
C ALA A 373 39.21 -13.28 10.33
N ALA A 374 39.36 -13.25 9.00
CA ALA A 374 39.55 -12.00 8.26
C ALA A 374 38.40 -11.01 8.46
N GLY A 375 37.14 -11.50 8.53
CA GLY A 375 35.96 -10.69 8.81
C GLY A 375 36.02 -9.97 10.15
N HIS A 376 36.57 -10.62 11.17
CA HIS A 376 36.67 -10.06 12.52
C HIS A 376 37.83 -9.08 12.70
N GLU A 377 38.77 -9.00 11.76
CA GLU A 377 39.88 -8.07 11.84
C GLU A 377 39.52 -6.66 11.36
N PHE A 378 40.05 -5.65 12.06
CA PHE A 378 39.93 -4.24 11.66
C PHE A 378 41.15 -3.76 10.87
N SER A 379 42.31 -4.39 11.07
CA SER A 379 43.53 -4.06 10.32
C SER A 379 43.45 -4.61 8.90
N ILE A 380 43.52 -3.71 7.91
CA ILE A 380 43.56 -4.06 6.48
C ILE A 380 44.73 -5.00 6.17
N TYR A 381 45.83 -4.90 6.90
CA TYR A 381 46.98 -5.79 6.72
C TYR A 381 46.64 -7.23 7.13
N TRP A 382 46.09 -7.43 8.32
CA TRP A 382 45.74 -8.78 8.81
C TRP A 382 44.60 -9.40 8.01
N GLN A 383 43.61 -8.60 7.59
CA GLN A 383 42.58 -9.04 6.64
C GLN A 383 43.21 -9.60 5.35
N LYS A 384 44.18 -8.88 4.76
CA LYS A 384 44.87 -9.32 3.54
C LYS A 384 45.72 -10.56 3.76
N GLN A 385 46.43 -10.66 4.88
CA GLN A 385 47.26 -11.83 5.20
C GLN A 385 46.41 -13.09 5.38
N LEU A 386 45.28 -12.98 6.11
CA LEU A 386 44.34 -14.09 6.29
C LEU A 386 43.68 -14.52 4.97
N LEU A 387 43.26 -13.56 4.14
CA LEU A 387 42.72 -13.88 2.81
C LEU A 387 43.79 -14.48 1.87
N LYS A 388 45.06 -14.09 2.02
CA LYS A 388 46.17 -14.70 1.28
C LYS A 388 46.42 -16.14 1.73
N ALA A 389 46.37 -16.41 3.03
CA ALA A 389 46.41 -17.75 3.61
C ALA A 389 45.28 -18.64 3.08
N ALA A 390 44.03 -18.14 3.12
CA ALA A 390 42.89 -18.83 2.55
C ALA A 390 43.04 -19.08 1.04
N SER A 391 43.50 -18.08 0.27
CA SER A 391 43.73 -18.23 -1.17
C SER A 391 44.82 -19.24 -1.50
N PHE A 392 45.87 -19.33 -0.68
CA PHE A 392 46.94 -20.32 -0.84
C PHE A 392 46.42 -21.73 -0.55
N GLY A 393 45.76 -21.94 0.59
CA GLY A 393 45.18 -23.24 0.94
C GLY A 393 44.16 -23.74 -0.08
N LYS A 394 43.29 -22.84 -0.57
CA LYS A 394 42.35 -23.13 -1.66
C LYS A 394 43.04 -23.63 -2.93
N SER A 395 44.21 -23.08 -3.29
CA SER A 395 44.92 -23.47 -4.51
C SER A 395 45.47 -24.90 -4.50
N VAL A 396 45.55 -25.51 -3.30
CA VAL A 396 46.03 -26.88 -3.09
C VAL A 396 44.88 -27.89 -3.07
N LEU A 397 43.65 -27.43 -2.83
CA LEU A 397 42.46 -28.29 -2.76
C LEU A 397 41.90 -28.58 -4.17
N ASP A 398 41.62 -29.85 -4.44
CA ASP A 398 41.03 -30.28 -5.73
C ASP A 398 39.57 -29.80 -5.88
N ILE A 399 38.82 -29.75 -4.78
CA ILE A 399 37.42 -29.34 -4.73
C ILE A 399 37.23 -28.42 -3.52
N TYR A 400 36.82 -27.17 -3.75
CA TYR A 400 36.52 -26.21 -2.70
C TYR A 400 35.45 -25.21 -3.17
N ASN A 401 34.41 -24.97 -2.36
CA ASN A 401 33.43 -23.92 -2.64
C ASN A 401 34.02 -22.55 -2.28
N SER A 402 34.13 -21.67 -3.26
CA SER A 402 34.75 -20.35 -3.09
C SER A 402 33.78 -19.23 -2.75
N ASP A 403 32.49 -19.52 -2.65
CA ASP A 403 31.45 -18.51 -2.43
C ASP A 403 31.72 -17.72 -1.14
N GLU A 404 31.96 -18.39 0.01
CA GLU A 404 32.26 -17.72 1.29
C GLU A 404 33.50 -16.82 1.21
N PHE A 405 34.53 -17.24 0.47
CA PHE A 405 35.74 -16.45 0.26
C PHE A 405 35.43 -15.16 -0.52
N VAL A 406 34.62 -15.27 -1.58
CA VAL A 406 34.21 -14.12 -2.40
C VAL A 406 33.35 -13.19 -1.57
N ASP A 407 32.32 -13.70 -0.89
CA ASP A 407 31.39 -12.91 -0.06
C ASP A 407 32.13 -12.17 1.07
N MET A 408 33.13 -12.80 1.68
CA MET A 408 33.97 -12.13 2.69
C MET A 408 34.82 -11.02 2.09
N CYS A 409 35.41 -11.22 0.90
CA CYS A 409 36.13 -10.15 0.19
C CYS A 409 35.21 -8.97 -0.15
N GLU A 410 33.97 -9.24 -0.58
CA GLU A 410 32.96 -8.22 -0.83
C GLU A 410 32.59 -7.46 0.44
N THR A 411 32.33 -8.19 1.53
CA THR A 411 31.98 -7.63 2.84
C THR A 411 33.08 -6.75 3.41
N LEU A 412 34.34 -7.22 3.37
CA LEU A 412 35.48 -6.46 3.89
C LEU A 412 35.73 -5.17 3.12
N ARG A 413 35.49 -5.15 1.80
CA ARG A 413 35.57 -3.91 1.00
C ARG A 413 34.54 -2.88 1.47
N VAL A 414 33.31 -3.31 1.74
CA VAL A 414 32.24 -2.45 2.25
C VAL A 414 32.55 -1.97 3.66
N LEU A 415 32.92 -2.87 4.57
CA LEU A 415 33.29 -2.55 5.96
C LEU A 415 34.43 -1.53 6.01
N ASN A 416 35.51 -1.74 5.27
CA ASN A 416 36.64 -0.83 5.26
C ASN A 416 36.28 0.56 4.68
N ALA A 417 35.36 0.62 3.72
CA ALA A 417 34.89 1.89 3.16
C ALA A 417 34.08 2.70 4.18
N VAL A 418 33.20 2.06 4.94
CA VAL A 418 32.35 2.77 5.95
C VAL A 418 33.09 3.05 7.26
N ARG A 419 34.11 2.25 7.59
CA ARG A 419 35.04 2.50 8.71
C ARG A 419 36.00 3.66 8.46
N TYR A 420 36.11 4.15 7.22
CA TYR A 420 36.99 5.27 6.92
C TYR A 420 36.52 6.52 7.69
N TYR A 421 37.47 7.29 8.25
CA TYR A 421 37.16 8.34 9.23
C TYR A 421 36.22 9.44 8.71
N GLU A 422 36.21 9.71 7.40
CA GLU A 422 35.31 10.70 6.79
C GLU A 422 33.83 10.29 6.89
N ILE A 423 33.57 8.97 6.94
CA ILE A 423 32.25 8.36 7.11
C ILE A 423 32.01 8.08 8.61
N GLY A 424 32.99 7.45 9.28
CA GLY A 424 33.02 7.26 10.73
C GLY A 424 31.99 6.25 11.26
N LEU A 425 31.76 5.14 10.55
CA LEU A 425 30.90 4.02 10.97
C LEU A 425 31.76 2.78 11.30
N PRO A 426 32.24 2.62 12.55
CA PRO A 426 33.15 1.53 12.94
C PRO A 426 32.41 0.19 13.14
N LEU A 427 31.73 -0.29 12.11
CA LEU A 427 30.96 -1.53 12.16
C LEU A 427 31.87 -2.75 12.30
N SER A 428 31.55 -3.66 13.21
CA SER A 428 32.11 -5.02 13.20
C SER A 428 31.42 -5.89 12.14
N TYR A 429 32.00 -7.06 11.84
CA TYR A 429 31.38 -8.03 10.93
C TYR A 429 30.03 -8.54 11.45
N GLU A 430 29.94 -8.87 12.74
CA GLU A 430 28.70 -9.31 13.38
C GLU A 430 27.61 -8.23 13.35
N GLN A 431 28.00 -6.98 13.58
CA GLN A 431 27.10 -5.83 13.49
C GLN A 431 26.60 -5.63 12.07
N PHE A 432 27.47 -5.79 11.06
CA PHE A 432 27.08 -5.69 9.65
C PHE A 432 26.07 -6.76 9.24
N LEU A 433 26.27 -8.01 9.65
CA LEU A 433 25.33 -9.09 9.38
C LEU A 433 23.95 -8.83 10.00
N ARG A 434 23.91 -8.28 11.22
CA ARG A 434 22.65 -7.97 11.94
C ARG A 434 21.94 -6.73 11.42
N LEU A 435 22.71 -5.69 11.11
CA LEU A 435 22.19 -4.45 10.54
C LEU A 435 21.64 -4.70 9.13
N THR A 436 22.28 -5.60 8.38
CA THR A 436 22.10 -5.88 6.95
C THR A 436 22.65 -4.79 6.03
N PRO A 437 23.07 -5.16 4.80
CA PRO A 437 23.55 -4.20 3.81
C PRO A 437 22.54 -3.11 3.47
N GLU A 438 21.24 -3.43 3.42
CA GLU A 438 20.17 -2.51 3.08
C GLU A 438 20.02 -1.40 4.11
N LYS A 439 20.05 -1.72 5.41
CA LYS A 439 19.97 -0.70 6.46
C LYS A 439 21.27 0.08 6.58
N LEU A 440 22.43 -0.51 6.26
CA LEU A 440 23.68 0.24 6.13
C LEU A 440 23.56 1.32 5.04
N VAL A 441 23.05 0.94 3.87
CA VAL A 441 22.78 1.90 2.78
C VAL A 441 21.80 2.99 3.26
N GLN A 442 20.76 2.63 4.02
CA GLN A 442 19.85 3.61 4.61
C GLN A 442 20.55 4.59 5.56
N ARG A 443 21.46 4.13 6.43
CA ARG A 443 22.27 5.02 7.29
C ARG A 443 23.15 5.96 6.48
N LEU A 444 23.77 5.48 5.41
CA LEU A 444 24.56 6.32 4.49
C LEU A 444 23.69 7.37 3.79
N ILE A 445 22.48 7.03 3.36
CA ILE A 445 21.51 7.96 2.80
C ILE A 445 21.15 9.04 3.84
N ASN A 446 20.85 8.65 5.08
CA ASN A 446 20.52 9.56 6.17
C ASN A 446 21.69 10.52 6.49
N ARG A 447 22.92 10.09 6.26
CA ARG A 447 24.15 10.91 6.42
C ARG A 447 24.53 11.72 5.18
N ARG A 448 23.73 11.65 4.11
CA ARG A 448 23.96 12.29 2.79
C ARG A 448 25.21 11.79 2.05
N GLU A 449 25.69 10.59 2.37
CA GLU A 449 26.82 9.93 1.71
C GLU A 449 26.37 9.20 0.44
N TYR A 450 25.65 9.91 -0.44
CA TYR A 450 24.95 9.33 -1.60
C TYR A 450 25.89 8.62 -2.59
N LEU A 451 27.10 9.16 -2.81
CA LEU A 451 28.06 8.54 -3.73
C LEU A 451 28.53 7.18 -3.21
N LEU A 452 28.85 7.09 -1.92
CA LEU A 452 29.26 5.84 -1.29
C LEU A 452 28.11 4.85 -1.26
N ALA A 453 26.90 5.29 -0.89
CA ALA A 453 25.68 4.49 -0.93
C ALA A 453 25.43 3.89 -2.32
N LEU A 454 25.54 4.69 -3.39
CA LEU A 454 25.38 4.22 -4.78
C LEU A 454 26.44 3.19 -5.17
N ARG A 455 27.71 3.42 -4.78
CA ARG A 455 28.80 2.49 -5.07
C ARG A 455 28.61 1.15 -4.37
N ILE A 456 28.28 1.17 -3.08
CA ILE A 456 28.01 -0.04 -2.30
C ILE A 456 26.78 -0.77 -2.84
N SER A 457 25.68 -0.05 -3.08
CA SER A 457 24.45 -0.64 -3.62
C SER A 457 24.68 -1.27 -4.99
N SER A 458 25.43 -0.61 -5.89
CA SER A 458 25.76 -1.18 -7.20
C SER A 458 26.68 -2.39 -7.09
N TYR A 459 27.64 -2.35 -6.17
CA TYR A 459 28.60 -3.42 -5.92
C TYR A 459 27.90 -4.69 -5.38
N LEU A 460 27.04 -4.52 -4.39
CA LEU A 460 26.25 -5.60 -3.77
C LEU A 460 24.95 -5.93 -4.53
N ARG A 461 24.69 -5.28 -5.67
CA ARG A 461 23.49 -5.46 -6.51
C ARG A 461 22.16 -5.19 -5.78
N LEU A 462 22.19 -4.23 -4.86
CA LEU A 462 21.01 -3.75 -4.13
C LEU A 462 20.24 -2.67 -4.92
N PRO A 463 18.94 -2.48 -4.64
CA PRO A 463 18.14 -1.43 -5.26
C PRO A 463 18.69 -0.02 -4.99
N THR A 464 18.76 0.80 -6.04
CA THR A 464 19.33 2.17 -5.98
C THR A 464 18.28 3.27 -6.01
N ASP A 465 17.02 2.91 -6.24
CA ASP A 465 15.85 3.80 -6.37
C ASP A 465 15.70 4.72 -5.15
N ARG A 466 15.74 4.17 -3.93
CA ARG A 466 15.66 4.95 -2.68
C ARG A 466 16.77 5.98 -2.54
N ILE A 467 17.98 5.66 -3.00
CA ILE A 467 19.12 6.58 -2.94
C ILE A 467 18.87 7.80 -3.84
N TYR A 468 18.38 7.55 -5.06
CA TYR A 468 18.06 8.61 -6.00
C TYR A 468 16.88 9.48 -5.54
N VAL A 469 15.81 8.86 -5.04
CA VAL A 469 14.63 9.58 -4.54
C VAL A 469 15.03 10.47 -3.36
N ASN A 470 15.73 9.93 -2.36
CA ASN A 470 16.16 10.73 -1.21
C ASN A 470 17.13 11.85 -1.61
N TRP A 471 18.08 11.58 -2.52
CA TRP A 471 18.97 12.62 -3.06
C TRP A 471 18.18 13.74 -3.74
N ALA A 472 17.19 13.39 -4.56
CA ALA A 472 16.37 14.36 -5.28
C ALA A 472 15.52 15.19 -4.31
N SER A 473 14.86 14.55 -3.35
CA SER A 473 14.12 15.24 -2.28
C SER A 473 15.04 16.19 -1.51
N GLN A 474 16.25 15.75 -1.16
CA GLN A 474 17.23 16.60 -0.48
C GLN A 474 17.70 17.78 -1.34
N LYS A 475 17.85 17.59 -2.65
CA LYS A 475 18.19 18.66 -3.61
C LYS A 475 17.08 19.70 -3.71
N VAL A 476 15.82 19.28 -3.64
CA VAL A 476 14.66 20.18 -3.58
C VAL A 476 14.65 21.00 -2.29
N ARG A 477 14.85 20.35 -1.13
CA ARG A 477 14.81 21.01 0.19
C ARG A 477 15.90 22.07 0.38
N VAL A 478 17.13 21.76 -0.03
CA VAL A 478 18.31 22.61 0.25
C VAL A 478 18.78 23.41 -0.96
N GLY A 479 18.29 23.11 -2.17
CA GLY A 479 18.70 23.79 -3.39
C GLY A 479 18.43 25.29 -3.34
N SER A 480 19.48 26.10 -3.53
CA SER A 480 19.36 27.56 -3.64
C SER A 480 19.10 28.04 -5.06
N GLU A 481 19.14 27.13 -6.03
CA GLU A 481 18.84 27.41 -7.44
C GLU A 481 17.35 27.67 -7.67
N ASP A 482 17.01 28.23 -8.84
CA ASP A 482 15.64 28.41 -9.28
C ASP A 482 14.93 27.07 -9.54
N GLU A 483 13.60 27.06 -9.42
CA GLU A 483 12.78 25.86 -9.53
C GLU A 483 12.95 25.13 -10.87
N ASP A 484 13.01 25.87 -11.99
CA ASP A 484 13.16 25.29 -13.33
C ASP A 484 14.52 24.57 -13.46
N THR A 485 15.60 25.16 -12.93
CA THR A 485 16.93 24.54 -12.89
C THR A 485 16.96 23.29 -12.01
N ILE A 486 16.33 23.33 -10.84
CA ILE A 486 16.24 22.16 -9.95
C ILE A 486 15.49 21.02 -10.64
N CYS A 487 14.34 21.31 -11.25
CA CYS A 487 13.54 20.34 -12.00
C CYS A 487 14.39 19.66 -13.08
N ARG A 488 15.03 20.44 -13.95
CA ARG A 488 15.88 19.93 -15.03
C ARG A 488 16.99 19.01 -14.52
N LEU A 489 17.71 19.42 -13.47
CA LEU A 489 18.82 18.63 -12.91
C LEU A 489 18.32 17.29 -12.33
N ILE A 490 17.17 17.30 -11.67
CA ILE A 490 16.56 16.08 -11.14
C ILE A 490 16.15 15.18 -12.31
N VAL A 491 15.34 15.67 -13.26
CA VAL A 491 14.85 14.89 -14.39
C VAL A 491 16.00 14.31 -15.22
N GLU A 492 17.04 15.09 -15.51
CA GLU A 492 18.21 14.64 -16.27
C GLU A 492 18.96 13.51 -15.54
N LYS A 493 19.13 13.62 -14.22
CA LYS A 493 19.85 12.59 -13.44
C LYS A 493 19.03 11.32 -13.24
N LEU A 494 17.71 11.46 -13.15
CA LEU A 494 16.78 10.34 -12.95
C LEU A 494 16.37 9.67 -14.27
N ALA A 495 16.66 10.30 -15.42
CA ALA A 495 16.39 9.76 -16.74
C ALA A 495 17.01 8.36 -16.94
N GLY A 496 16.19 7.43 -17.44
CA GLY A 496 16.60 6.05 -17.74
C GLY A 496 16.81 5.15 -16.51
N LYS A 497 16.56 5.63 -15.30
CA LYS A 497 16.59 4.82 -14.08
C LYS A 497 15.21 4.20 -13.84
N ARG A 498 15.20 2.92 -13.44
CA ARG A 498 13.96 2.15 -13.19
C ARG A 498 13.53 2.25 -11.73
N GLY A 499 12.23 2.20 -11.48
CA GLY A 499 11.67 2.10 -10.13
C GLY A 499 11.61 3.41 -9.34
N ILE A 500 11.93 4.55 -9.96
CA ILE A 500 11.88 5.86 -9.30
C ILE A 500 10.43 6.33 -9.14
N SER A 501 10.09 6.77 -7.93
CA SER A 501 8.84 7.45 -7.61
C SER A 501 9.08 8.96 -7.58
N PHE A 502 8.54 9.71 -8.53
CA PHE A 502 8.55 11.18 -8.53
C PHE A 502 7.57 11.75 -7.50
N GLU A 503 6.56 10.99 -7.10
CA GLU A 503 5.58 11.39 -6.07
C GLU A 503 6.23 11.80 -4.72
N GLU A 504 7.22 11.06 -4.23
CA GLU A 504 7.91 11.40 -2.97
C GLU A 504 8.77 12.68 -3.11
N ILE A 505 9.34 12.91 -4.30
CA ILE A 505 10.13 14.10 -4.60
C ILE A 505 9.21 15.32 -4.72
N ALA A 506 8.08 15.17 -5.39
CA ALA A 506 7.06 16.20 -5.52
C ALA A 506 6.43 16.56 -4.17
N ARG A 507 6.15 15.58 -3.31
CA ARG A 507 5.70 15.84 -1.93
C ARG A 507 6.73 16.67 -1.16
N ALA A 508 8.01 16.29 -1.23
CA ALA A 508 9.07 17.07 -0.59
C ALA A 508 9.17 18.51 -1.14
N ALA A 509 8.86 18.74 -2.42
CA ALA A 509 8.79 20.11 -2.98
C ALA A 509 7.60 20.89 -2.42
N TYR A 510 6.44 20.24 -2.32
CA TYR A 510 5.23 20.86 -1.79
C TYR A 510 5.37 21.22 -0.30
N ASP A 511 5.93 20.33 0.52
CA ASP A 511 6.16 20.55 1.95
C ASP A 511 7.11 21.74 2.21
N GLU A 512 8.04 22.00 1.30
CA GLU A 512 8.95 23.16 1.31
C GLU A 512 8.31 24.44 0.73
N GLY A 513 7.03 24.40 0.35
CA GLY A 513 6.29 25.53 -0.23
C GLY A 513 6.57 25.79 -1.71
N ARG A 514 7.24 24.87 -2.43
CA ARG A 514 7.56 24.98 -3.86
C ARG A 514 6.50 24.30 -4.73
N GLY A 515 5.27 24.82 -4.71
CA GLY A 515 4.12 24.21 -5.36
C GLY A 515 4.25 24.04 -6.89
N ARG A 516 4.85 25.00 -7.59
CA ARG A 516 5.08 24.89 -9.05
C ARG A 516 6.09 23.79 -9.38
N LEU A 517 7.22 23.75 -8.67
CA LEU A 517 8.16 22.63 -8.80
C LEU A 517 7.52 21.27 -8.50
N ALA A 518 6.65 21.20 -7.48
CA ALA A 518 5.96 19.97 -7.11
C ALA A 518 5.08 19.43 -8.25
N THR A 519 4.26 20.29 -8.86
CA THR A 519 3.39 19.89 -9.98
C THR A 519 4.19 19.52 -11.23
N GLU A 520 5.28 20.24 -11.52
CA GLU A 520 6.16 19.93 -12.65
C GLU A 520 6.87 18.58 -12.49
N LEU A 521 7.47 18.31 -11.32
CA LEU A 521 8.08 17.02 -11.02
C LEU A 521 7.07 15.87 -11.07
N LEU A 522 5.85 16.12 -10.60
CA LEU A 522 4.80 15.11 -10.57
C LEU A 522 4.30 14.71 -11.96
N ASN A 523 4.42 15.57 -12.98
CA ASN A 523 4.14 15.21 -14.37
C ASN A 523 5.06 14.09 -14.91
N HIS A 524 6.21 13.87 -14.26
CA HIS A 524 7.13 12.79 -14.59
C HIS A 524 6.83 11.47 -13.84
N GLU A 525 5.83 11.43 -12.95
CA GLU A 525 5.38 10.18 -12.31
C GLU A 525 4.54 9.36 -13.31
N PRO A 526 4.96 8.15 -13.70
CA PRO A 526 4.22 7.34 -14.68
C PRO A 526 2.92 6.73 -14.12
N ARG A 527 2.77 6.65 -12.79
CA ARG A 527 1.62 6.02 -12.13
C ARG A 527 0.58 7.07 -11.76
N ALA A 528 -0.51 7.12 -12.51
CA ALA A 528 -1.64 8.02 -12.23
C ALA A 528 -2.21 7.86 -10.81
N GLY A 529 -2.31 6.62 -10.31
CA GLY A 529 -2.78 6.35 -8.95
C GLY A 529 -1.91 6.91 -7.82
N LYS A 530 -0.66 7.33 -8.11
CA LYS A 530 0.19 8.08 -7.17
C LYS A 530 0.12 9.60 -7.41
N GLN A 531 0.03 10.00 -8.67
CA GLN A 531 -0.07 11.40 -9.07
C GLN A 531 -1.36 12.05 -8.58
N VAL A 532 -2.51 11.41 -8.82
CA VAL A 532 -3.84 11.99 -8.56
C VAL A 532 -4.08 12.28 -7.08
N PRO A 533 -3.81 11.36 -6.12
CA PRO A 533 -3.99 11.68 -4.69
C PRO A 533 -3.11 12.83 -4.21
N LEU A 534 -1.87 12.94 -4.72
CA LEU A 534 -0.98 14.05 -4.36
C LEU A 534 -1.51 15.37 -4.92
N LEU A 535 -1.95 15.42 -6.19
CA LEU A 535 -2.57 16.62 -6.78
C LEU A 535 -3.79 17.10 -5.96
N LEU A 536 -4.66 16.18 -5.55
CA LEU A 536 -5.80 16.51 -4.68
C LEU A 536 -5.37 17.10 -3.33
N SER A 537 -4.30 16.57 -2.73
CA SER A 537 -3.77 17.10 -1.48
C SER A 537 -3.10 18.49 -1.63
N MET A 538 -2.65 18.83 -2.84
CA MET A 538 -2.11 20.15 -3.20
C MET A 538 -3.19 21.13 -3.67
N GLU A 539 -4.47 20.76 -3.57
CA GLU A 539 -5.63 21.53 -4.05
C GLU A 539 -5.69 21.76 -5.57
N GLU A 540 -4.92 21.00 -6.36
CA GLU A 540 -4.90 21.03 -7.83
C GLU A 540 -6.03 20.14 -8.41
N ASP A 541 -7.26 20.48 -8.05
CA ASP A 541 -8.48 19.67 -8.27
C ASP A 541 -8.75 19.36 -9.76
N GLU A 542 -8.62 20.36 -10.63
CA GLU A 542 -8.88 20.21 -12.07
C GLU A 542 -7.83 19.33 -12.75
N ILE A 543 -6.54 19.55 -12.42
CA ILE A 543 -5.42 18.77 -12.94
C ILE A 543 -5.53 17.32 -12.46
N ALA A 544 -5.92 17.10 -11.20
CA ALA A 544 -6.15 15.76 -10.65
C ALA A 544 -7.23 15.00 -11.44
N LEU A 545 -8.34 15.66 -11.78
CA LEU A 545 -9.41 15.07 -12.57
C LEU A 545 -8.95 14.78 -14.00
N ASP A 546 -8.24 15.70 -14.65
CA ASP A 546 -7.71 15.52 -15.99
C ASP A 546 -6.73 14.32 -16.04
N LYS A 547 -5.83 14.21 -15.07
CA LYS A 547 -4.90 13.07 -14.95
C LYS A 547 -5.59 11.75 -14.65
N ALA A 548 -6.67 11.75 -13.85
CA ALA A 548 -7.47 10.56 -13.64
C ALA A 548 -8.15 10.12 -14.95
N ILE A 549 -8.71 11.05 -15.72
CA ILE A 549 -9.34 10.75 -17.01
C ILE A 549 -8.32 10.22 -18.01
N GLU A 550 -7.14 10.86 -18.12
CA GLU A 550 -6.04 10.41 -18.99
C GLU A 550 -5.56 8.99 -18.65
N SER A 551 -5.66 8.58 -17.38
CA SER A 551 -5.27 7.24 -16.94
C SER A 551 -6.19 6.12 -17.44
N GLY A 552 -7.44 6.46 -17.78
CA GLY A 552 -8.48 5.50 -18.15
C GLY A 552 -9.01 4.64 -16.99
N ASP A 553 -8.57 4.88 -15.75
CA ASP A 553 -9.03 4.17 -14.56
C ASP A 553 -10.33 4.81 -14.03
N SER A 554 -11.47 4.16 -14.30
CA SER A 554 -12.79 4.61 -13.85
C SER A 554 -12.90 4.74 -12.33
N ASP A 555 -12.21 3.89 -11.55
CA ASP A 555 -12.23 3.95 -10.09
C ASP A 555 -11.49 5.19 -9.60
N LEU A 556 -10.33 5.49 -10.20
CA LEU A 556 -9.56 6.70 -9.90
C LEU A 556 -10.33 7.97 -10.28
N VAL A 557 -11.00 7.98 -11.43
CA VAL A 557 -11.88 9.09 -11.85
C VAL A 557 -13.02 9.26 -10.85
N PHE A 558 -13.68 8.18 -10.44
CA PHE A 558 -14.78 8.24 -9.48
C PHE A 558 -14.32 8.71 -8.11
N PHE A 559 -13.16 8.24 -7.64
CA PHE A 559 -12.53 8.69 -6.40
C PHE A 559 -12.34 10.21 -6.38
N VAL A 560 -11.79 10.78 -7.46
CA VAL A 560 -11.64 12.24 -7.60
C VAL A 560 -13.00 12.93 -7.55
N LEU A 561 -13.97 12.44 -8.31
CA LEU A 561 -15.30 13.04 -8.39
C LEU A 561 -16.03 13.05 -7.04
N LEU A 562 -15.94 11.98 -6.26
CA LEU A 562 -16.51 11.91 -4.91
C LEU A 562 -15.85 12.94 -3.98
N GLN A 563 -14.53 13.07 -4.06
CA GLN A 563 -13.79 14.05 -3.26
C GLN A 563 -14.19 15.49 -3.65
N LEU A 564 -14.28 15.80 -4.94
CA LEU A 564 -14.70 17.11 -5.44
C LEU A 564 -16.16 17.43 -5.09
N LYS A 565 -17.08 16.46 -5.19
CA LYS A 565 -18.49 16.64 -4.79
C LYS A 565 -18.61 17.00 -3.30
N LYS A 566 -17.69 16.48 -2.46
CA LYS A 566 -17.67 16.74 -1.02
C LYS A 566 -17.00 18.08 -0.67
N LYS A 567 -15.99 18.48 -1.44
CA LYS A 567 -15.18 19.69 -1.23
C LYS A 567 -15.84 20.95 -1.81
N LEU A 568 -16.38 20.87 -3.02
CA LEU A 568 -16.87 22.02 -3.78
C LEU A 568 -18.38 22.24 -3.60
N PRO A 569 -18.86 23.50 -3.64
CA PRO A 569 -20.28 23.78 -3.82
C PRO A 569 -20.80 23.15 -5.12
N LEU A 570 -22.04 22.69 -5.10
CA LEU A 570 -22.62 21.90 -6.20
C LEU A 570 -22.50 22.57 -7.58
N ALA A 571 -22.73 23.87 -7.67
CA ALA A 571 -22.59 24.62 -8.92
C ALA A 571 -21.14 24.69 -9.44
N SER A 572 -20.17 24.80 -8.53
CA SER A 572 -18.74 24.79 -8.91
C SER A 572 -18.31 23.40 -9.37
N PHE A 573 -18.80 22.35 -8.69
CA PHE A 573 -18.59 20.97 -9.09
C PHE A 573 -19.10 20.69 -10.50
N PHE A 574 -20.35 21.10 -10.81
CA PHE A 574 -20.92 20.94 -12.15
C PHE A 574 -20.14 21.70 -13.22
N ARG A 575 -19.69 22.92 -12.95
CA ARG A 575 -18.84 23.67 -13.88
C ARG A 575 -17.55 22.93 -14.22
N VAL A 576 -16.92 22.29 -13.23
CA VAL A 576 -15.68 21.52 -13.43
C VAL A 576 -15.94 20.28 -14.30
N ILE A 577 -16.99 19.52 -14.01
CA ILE A 577 -17.24 18.26 -14.73
C ILE A 577 -17.84 18.46 -16.13
N ASN A 578 -18.64 19.50 -16.38
CA ASN A 578 -19.32 19.69 -17.67
C ASN A 578 -18.36 19.88 -18.84
N THR A 579 -17.15 20.37 -18.58
CA THR A 579 -16.09 20.48 -19.59
C THR A 579 -15.43 19.14 -19.93
N ARG A 580 -15.76 18.07 -19.19
CA ARG A 580 -15.09 16.75 -19.20
C ARG A 580 -16.13 15.62 -19.35
N PRO A 581 -16.45 15.20 -20.59
CA PRO A 581 -17.54 14.26 -20.85
C PRO A 581 -17.49 12.94 -20.05
N VAL A 582 -16.29 12.37 -19.87
CA VAL A 582 -16.11 11.13 -19.10
C VAL A 582 -16.53 11.30 -17.64
N ALA A 583 -16.18 12.44 -17.03
CA ALA A 583 -16.56 12.76 -15.66
C ALA A 583 -18.08 12.92 -15.53
N THR A 584 -18.70 13.66 -16.47
CA THR A 584 -20.15 13.85 -16.51
C THR A 584 -20.88 12.51 -16.65
N SER A 585 -20.49 11.67 -17.62
CA SER A 585 -21.13 10.37 -17.84
C SER A 585 -21.01 9.44 -16.63
N LEU A 586 -19.91 9.50 -15.90
CA LEU A 586 -19.69 8.67 -14.73
C LEU A 586 -20.54 9.13 -13.53
N ILE A 587 -20.68 10.45 -13.32
CA ILE A 587 -21.64 11.01 -12.36
C ILE A 587 -23.08 10.66 -12.74
N GLU A 588 -23.44 10.81 -14.02
CA GLU A 588 -24.77 10.45 -14.50
C GLU A 588 -25.09 8.99 -14.22
N SER A 589 -24.18 8.07 -14.59
CA SER A 589 -24.36 6.65 -14.35
C SER A 589 -24.50 6.33 -12.87
N SER A 590 -23.75 6.99 -11.99
CA SER A 590 -23.83 6.76 -10.54
C SER A 590 -25.14 7.29 -9.93
N ALA A 591 -25.66 8.41 -10.42
CA ALA A 591 -26.83 9.07 -9.86
C ALA A 591 -28.17 8.55 -10.40
N GLN A 592 -28.16 7.72 -11.46
CA GLN A 592 -29.37 7.22 -12.12
C GLN A 592 -30.32 6.45 -11.19
N GLU A 593 -29.78 5.70 -10.22
CA GLU A 593 -30.59 4.92 -9.27
C GLU A 593 -30.73 5.60 -7.91
N ASP A 594 -29.67 6.29 -7.46
CA ASP A 594 -29.53 6.75 -6.08
C ASP A 594 -29.93 8.22 -5.84
N ASP A 595 -29.78 9.11 -6.84
CA ASP A 595 -29.83 10.57 -6.61
C ASP A 595 -30.45 11.34 -7.80
N ALA A 596 -31.79 11.27 -7.92
CA ALA A 596 -32.52 11.94 -8.99
C ALA A 596 -32.53 13.47 -8.89
N GLU A 597 -32.30 14.04 -7.69
CA GLU A 597 -32.24 15.48 -7.49
C GLU A 597 -30.94 16.06 -8.06
N LEU A 598 -29.80 15.40 -7.81
CA LEU A 598 -28.52 15.73 -8.42
C LEU A 598 -28.58 15.76 -9.95
N LEU A 599 -29.24 14.78 -10.56
CA LEU A 599 -29.40 14.74 -12.02
C LEU A 599 -30.21 15.92 -12.56
N LYS A 600 -31.27 16.33 -11.86
CA LYS A 600 -32.07 17.50 -12.26
C LYS A 600 -31.24 18.77 -12.22
N ASP A 601 -30.48 18.96 -11.15
CA ASP A 601 -29.63 20.16 -11.01
C ASP A 601 -28.51 20.18 -12.05
N LEU A 602 -27.89 19.02 -12.33
CA LEU A 602 -26.86 18.86 -13.37
C LEU A 602 -27.41 19.26 -14.75
N TYR A 603 -28.52 18.65 -15.16
CA TYR A 603 -29.11 18.92 -16.47
C TYR A 603 -29.67 20.33 -16.58
N TYR A 604 -30.14 20.91 -15.48
CA TYR A 604 -30.59 22.29 -15.46
C TYR A 604 -29.43 23.28 -15.67
N GLN A 605 -28.29 23.07 -15.00
CA GLN A 605 -27.13 23.95 -15.16
C GLN A 605 -26.49 23.84 -16.55
N ASP A 606 -26.55 22.67 -17.18
CA ASP A 606 -25.99 22.42 -18.52
C ASP A 606 -26.98 22.68 -19.68
N ASP A 607 -28.18 23.21 -19.37
CA ASP A 607 -29.29 23.45 -20.31
C ASP A 607 -29.75 22.20 -21.11
N ARG A 608 -29.53 21.00 -20.54
CA ARG A 608 -29.92 19.70 -21.11
C ARG A 608 -31.36 19.35 -20.79
N ARG A 609 -32.29 20.12 -21.38
CA ARG A 609 -33.74 20.05 -21.05
C ARG A 609 -34.37 18.68 -21.33
N ILE A 610 -33.95 17.98 -22.38
CA ILE A 610 -34.47 16.64 -22.71
C ILE A 610 -34.08 15.63 -21.63
N ASP A 611 -32.82 15.64 -21.21
CA ASP A 611 -32.32 14.74 -20.17
C ASP A 611 -32.99 15.03 -18.82
N GLY A 612 -33.15 16.31 -18.47
CA GLY A 612 -33.94 16.73 -17.30
C GLY A 612 -35.39 16.26 -17.34
N ALA A 613 -36.05 16.34 -18.50
CA ALA A 613 -37.41 15.84 -18.69
C ALA A 613 -37.48 14.31 -18.53
N ASN A 614 -36.48 13.59 -19.03
CA ASN A 614 -36.38 12.14 -18.90
C ASN A 614 -36.27 11.68 -17.44
N VAL A 615 -35.66 12.47 -16.55
CA VAL A 615 -35.65 12.17 -15.10
C VAL A 615 -37.08 12.18 -14.55
N PHE A 616 -37.87 13.20 -14.88
CA PHE A 616 -39.28 13.27 -14.46
C PHE A 616 -40.14 12.15 -15.07
N VAL A 617 -39.86 11.73 -16.30
CA VAL A 617 -40.54 10.56 -16.92
C VAL A 617 -40.22 9.27 -16.16
N ARG A 618 -38.95 9.03 -15.79
CA ARG A 618 -38.58 7.86 -14.97
C ARG A 618 -39.25 7.90 -13.60
N GLU A 619 -39.35 9.08 -12.98
CA GLU A 619 -40.11 9.24 -11.72
C GLU A 619 -41.60 8.95 -11.91
N ALA A 620 -42.19 9.36 -13.04
CA ALA A 620 -43.59 9.09 -13.36
C ALA A 620 -43.86 7.58 -13.47
N LEU A 621 -42.95 6.82 -14.09
CA LEU A 621 -43.06 5.36 -14.23
C LEU A 621 -42.95 4.60 -12.89
N LYS A 622 -42.35 5.21 -11.86
CA LYS A 622 -42.24 4.64 -10.51
C LYS A 622 -43.43 5.02 -9.60
N GLN A 623 -44.34 5.89 -10.04
CA GLN A 623 -45.47 6.31 -9.21
C GLN A 623 -46.52 5.20 -9.06
N PRO A 624 -47.17 5.07 -7.89
CA PRO A 624 -48.17 4.03 -7.64
C PRO A 624 -49.53 4.32 -8.28
N ASP A 625 -49.82 5.58 -8.62
CA ASP A 625 -51.11 6.01 -9.13
C ASP A 625 -50.99 6.94 -10.35
N SER A 626 -52.00 6.91 -11.22
CA SER A 626 -52.03 7.69 -12.46
C SER A 626 -51.98 9.18 -12.22
N ARG A 627 -52.54 9.68 -11.11
CA ARG A 627 -52.60 11.11 -10.83
C ARG A 627 -51.22 11.66 -10.51
N THR A 628 -50.49 11.02 -9.60
CA THR A 628 -49.10 11.42 -9.29
C THR A 628 -48.17 11.20 -10.48
N ALA A 629 -48.39 10.15 -11.29
CA ALA A 629 -47.66 9.97 -12.55
C ALA A 629 -47.89 11.14 -13.53
N ILE A 630 -49.14 11.58 -13.71
CA ILE A 630 -49.50 12.73 -14.55
C ILE A 630 -48.85 14.02 -14.01
N ASP A 631 -48.81 14.22 -12.70
CA ASP A 631 -48.18 15.39 -12.10
C ASP A 631 -46.67 15.45 -12.46
N LYS A 632 -45.97 14.31 -12.45
CA LYS A 632 -44.56 14.21 -12.88
C LYS A 632 -44.40 14.45 -14.38
N LEU A 633 -45.28 13.90 -15.23
CA LEU A 633 -45.27 14.17 -16.68
C LEU A 633 -45.54 15.65 -16.99
N ALA A 634 -46.36 16.33 -16.18
CA ALA A 634 -46.61 17.76 -16.32
C ALA A 634 -45.35 18.60 -16.01
N LEU A 635 -44.55 18.19 -15.02
CA LEU A 635 -43.25 18.81 -14.74
C LEU A 635 -42.27 18.61 -15.91
N ALA A 636 -42.21 17.41 -16.48
CA ALA A 636 -41.42 17.12 -17.68
C ALA A 636 -41.84 18.01 -18.87
N ALA A 637 -43.15 18.13 -19.11
CA ALA A 637 -43.70 18.95 -20.18
C ALA A 637 -43.40 20.44 -19.98
N LYS A 638 -43.44 20.93 -18.73
CA LYS A 638 -43.09 22.32 -18.40
C LYS A 638 -41.63 22.64 -18.71
N LEU A 639 -40.71 21.70 -18.50
CA LEU A 639 -39.29 21.91 -18.82
C LEU A 639 -39.04 22.04 -20.34
N LEU A 640 -39.88 21.40 -21.15
CA LEU A 640 -39.76 21.38 -22.61
C LEU A 640 -40.59 22.46 -23.31
N SER A 641 -41.46 23.20 -22.60
CA SER A 641 -42.41 24.14 -23.22
C SER A 641 -41.76 25.33 -23.92
N ASP A 642 -40.55 25.69 -23.50
CA ASP A 642 -39.90 26.94 -23.90
C ASP A 642 -39.08 26.81 -25.20
N SER A 643 -38.92 25.58 -25.74
CA SER A 643 -38.20 25.33 -26.99
C SER A 643 -39.10 24.71 -28.06
N LYS A 644 -39.02 25.25 -29.29
CA LYS A 644 -39.73 24.68 -30.45
C LYS A 644 -39.11 23.37 -30.94
N GLU A 645 -37.85 23.10 -30.60
CA GLU A 645 -37.15 21.88 -31.00
C GLU A 645 -37.75 20.64 -30.31
N ASN A 646 -38.25 20.79 -29.08
CA ASN A 646 -38.77 19.70 -28.25
C ASN A 646 -40.28 19.43 -28.48
N SER A 647 -40.81 19.86 -29.63
CA SER A 647 -42.25 19.82 -29.91
C SER A 647 -42.82 18.40 -30.01
N LEU A 648 -42.00 17.45 -30.45
CA LEU A 648 -42.39 16.04 -30.57
C LEU A 648 -42.51 15.39 -29.19
N GLU A 649 -41.51 15.57 -28.34
CA GLU A 649 -41.44 15.04 -26.97
C GLU A 649 -42.55 15.66 -26.12
N LEU A 650 -42.76 16.99 -26.22
CA LEU A 650 -43.83 17.68 -25.53
C LEU A 650 -45.21 17.11 -25.90
N LYS A 651 -45.44 16.86 -27.19
CA LYS A 651 -46.68 16.24 -27.67
C LYS A 651 -46.83 14.81 -27.14
N ALA A 652 -45.77 14.03 -27.12
CA ALA A 652 -45.78 12.68 -26.58
C ALA A 652 -46.13 12.65 -25.08
N LEU A 653 -45.59 13.57 -24.28
CA LEU A 653 -45.92 13.69 -22.85
C LEU A 653 -47.38 14.09 -22.61
N GLN A 654 -47.93 14.98 -23.45
CA GLN A 654 -49.33 15.39 -23.41
C GLN A 654 -50.28 14.24 -23.82
N GLU A 655 -49.91 13.48 -24.86
CA GLU A 655 -50.65 12.29 -25.28
C GLU A 655 -50.63 11.22 -24.18
N ALA A 656 -49.47 10.93 -23.57
CA ALA A 656 -49.36 10.00 -22.46
C ALA A 656 -50.23 10.41 -21.26
N SER A 657 -50.21 11.69 -20.90
CA SER A 657 -51.08 12.22 -19.82
C SER A 657 -52.57 12.10 -20.15
N THR A 658 -52.94 12.28 -21.42
CA THR A 658 -54.32 12.12 -21.89
C THR A 658 -54.75 10.66 -21.88
N LEU A 659 -53.85 9.74 -22.26
CA LEU A 659 -54.09 8.30 -22.26
C LEU A 659 -54.38 7.79 -20.86
N LEU A 660 -53.53 8.13 -19.89
CA LEU A 660 -53.71 7.71 -18.49
C LEU A 660 -55.04 8.20 -17.91
N LYS A 661 -55.43 9.46 -18.18
CA LYS A 661 -56.75 9.99 -17.76
C LYS A 661 -57.92 9.22 -18.35
N MET A 662 -57.83 8.86 -19.64
CA MET A 662 -58.88 8.09 -20.31
C MET A 662 -58.95 6.65 -19.79
N GLN A 663 -57.79 6.01 -19.55
CA GLN A 663 -57.71 4.66 -19.00
C GLN A 663 -58.22 4.58 -17.57
N GLU A 664 -57.87 5.53 -16.70
CA GLU A 664 -58.39 5.59 -15.33
C GLU A 664 -59.92 5.73 -15.31
N ALA A 665 -60.48 6.51 -16.25
CA ALA A 665 -61.92 6.57 -16.44
C ALA A 665 -62.51 5.23 -16.91
N PHE A 666 -61.80 4.48 -17.75
CA PHE A 666 -62.24 3.14 -18.17
C PHE A 666 -62.14 2.12 -17.03
N ASP A 667 -61.11 2.16 -16.20
CA ASP A 667 -60.96 1.28 -15.03
C ASP A 667 -62.15 1.42 -14.09
N ARG A 668 -62.57 2.66 -13.84
CA ARG A 668 -63.75 2.97 -13.01
C ARG A 668 -65.06 2.56 -13.67
N ASP A 669 -65.23 2.86 -14.96
CA ASP A 669 -66.50 2.67 -15.66
C ASP A 669 -66.75 1.22 -16.09
N LEU A 670 -65.70 0.44 -16.35
CA LEU A 670 -65.77 -0.88 -16.98
C LEU A 670 -65.32 -2.03 -16.06
N THR A 671 -64.88 -1.73 -14.83
CA THR A 671 -64.43 -2.71 -13.82
C THR A 671 -63.36 -3.69 -14.34
N GLU A 672 -62.51 -3.21 -15.24
CA GLU A 672 -61.46 -3.94 -15.96
C GLU A 672 -60.21 -3.07 -15.95
N SER A 673 -59.00 -3.65 -15.86
CA SER A 673 -57.76 -2.85 -15.83
C SER A 673 -57.29 -2.46 -17.24
N PHE A 674 -57.19 -1.17 -17.51
CA PHE A 674 -56.67 -0.53 -18.72
C PHE A 674 -55.46 0.35 -18.46
N THR A 675 -55.32 0.90 -17.24
CA THR A 675 -54.19 1.77 -16.89
C THR A 675 -52.84 1.08 -17.16
N GLY A 676 -51.97 1.78 -17.88
CA GLY A 676 -50.62 1.31 -18.23
C GLY A 676 -50.51 0.61 -19.59
N LEU A 677 -51.63 0.33 -20.26
CA LEU A 677 -51.62 -0.19 -21.64
C LEU A 677 -51.20 0.89 -22.63
N SER A 678 -50.63 0.50 -23.77
CA SER A 678 -50.44 1.41 -24.91
C SER A 678 -51.79 1.82 -25.53
N VAL A 679 -51.80 2.86 -26.38
CA VAL A 679 -52.99 3.27 -27.15
C VAL A 679 -53.57 2.09 -27.93
N ASN A 680 -52.70 1.31 -28.58
CA ASN A 680 -53.08 0.17 -29.41
C ASN A 680 -53.68 -0.96 -28.58
N GLU A 681 -53.04 -1.33 -27.47
CA GLU A 681 -53.55 -2.36 -26.55
C GLU A 681 -54.86 -1.94 -25.90
N THR A 682 -55.02 -0.64 -25.59
CA THR A 682 -56.28 -0.09 -25.07
C THR A 682 -57.39 -0.21 -26.09
N ILE A 683 -57.14 0.17 -27.35
CA ILE A 683 -58.10 0.02 -28.46
C ILE A 683 -58.45 -1.46 -28.65
N PHE A 684 -57.44 -2.33 -28.68
CA PHE A 684 -57.63 -3.77 -28.82
C PHE A 684 -58.49 -4.37 -27.70
N LYS A 685 -58.16 -4.06 -26.43
CA LYS A 685 -58.92 -4.53 -25.26
C LYS A 685 -60.35 -4.00 -25.26
N LEU A 686 -60.57 -2.73 -25.62
CA LEU A 686 -61.91 -2.15 -25.75
C LEU A 686 -62.75 -2.83 -26.83
N ILE A 687 -62.16 -3.14 -28.00
CA ILE A 687 -62.88 -3.86 -29.07
C ILE A 687 -63.17 -5.30 -28.62
N ARG A 688 -62.21 -5.98 -27.98
CA ARG A 688 -62.39 -7.34 -27.44
C ARG A 688 -63.54 -7.44 -26.45
N LEU A 689 -63.69 -6.45 -25.58
CA LEU A 689 -64.78 -6.37 -24.60
C LEU A 689 -66.11 -5.86 -25.19
N GLY A 690 -66.17 -5.54 -26.50
CA GLY A 690 -67.38 -5.10 -27.19
C GLY A 690 -67.64 -3.58 -27.17
N TYR A 691 -66.76 -2.78 -26.58
CA TYR A 691 -66.91 -1.32 -26.44
C TYR A 691 -66.44 -0.55 -27.70
N SER A 692 -67.05 -0.86 -28.85
CA SER A 692 -66.63 -0.34 -30.17
C SER A 692 -66.70 1.19 -30.29
N SER A 693 -67.65 1.85 -29.63
CA SER A 693 -67.77 3.32 -29.64
C SER A 693 -66.62 3.99 -28.87
N ARG A 694 -66.23 3.43 -27.72
CA ARG A 694 -65.09 3.92 -26.91
C ARG A 694 -63.76 3.67 -27.64
N ALA A 695 -63.62 2.53 -28.33
CA ALA A 695 -62.46 2.25 -29.16
C ALA A 695 -62.32 3.24 -30.34
N LYS A 696 -63.44 3.60 -31.00
CA LYS A 696 -63.45 4.62 -32.06
C LYS A 696 -63.09 6.01 -31.53
N LYS A 697 -63.51 6.34 -30.30
CA LYS A 697 -63.10 7.58 -29.62
C LYS A 697 -61.60 7.61 -29.34
N MET A 698 -61.02 6.52 -28.85
CA MET A 698 -59.56 6.40 -28.68
C MET A 698 -58.81 6.55 -30.01
N GLN A 699 -59.30 5.92 -31.08
CA GLN A 699 -58.72 6.03 -32.41
C GLN A 699 -58.69 7.50 -32.90
N SER A 700 -59.79 8.24 -32.74
CA SER A 700 -59.87 9.64 -33.16
C SER A 700 -59.02 10.57 -32.31
N GLU A 701 -58.98 10.36 -30.99
CA GLU A 701 -58.25 11.22 -30.05
C GLU A 701 -56.74 11.17 -30.31
N PHE A 702 -56.19 9.95 -30.43
CA PHE A 702 -54.75 9.72 -30.64
C PHE A 702 -54.34 9.69 -32.12
N LYS A 703 -55.26 10.01 -33.04
CA LYS A 703 -55.05 10.02 -34.49
C LYS A 703 -54.37 8.73 -35.00
N VAL A 704 -54.80 7.58 -34.48
CA VAL A 704 -54.23 6.28 -34.86
C VAL A 704 -54.49 6.04 -36.35
N PRO A 705 -53.46 5.74 -37.17
CA PRO A 705 -53.63 5.53 -38.60
C PRO A 705 -54.68 4.47 -38.92
N GLU A 706 -55.50 4.70 -39.95
CA GLU A 706 -56.61 3.80 -40.30
C GLU A 706 -56.10 2.38 -40.60
N LYS A 707 -54.92 2.25 -41.21
CA LYS A 707 -54.25 0.96 -41.44
C LYS A 707 -53.97 0.21 -40.13
N THR A 708 -53.44 0.89 -39.12
CA THR A 708 -53.14 0.31 -37.80
C THR A 708 -54.41 -0.05 -37.03
N ALA A 709 -55.40 0.86 -37.00
CA ALA A 709 -56.69 0.60 -36.34
C ALA A 709 -57.41 -0.59 -36.96
N THR A 710 -57.29 -0.73 -38.28
CA THR A 710 -57.82 -1.86 -39.04
C THR A 710 -57.08 -3.15 -38.71
N TRP A 711 -55.75 -3.10 -38.52
CA TRP A 711 -54.95 -4.24 -38.09
C TRP A 711 -55.24 -4.71 -36.65
N LEU A 712 -55.50 -3.79 -35.71
CA LEU A 712 -55.93 -4.14 -34.36
C LEU A 712 -57.30 -4.85 -34.35
N ARG A 713 -58.19 -4.53 -35.31
CA ARG A 713 -59.42 -5.30 -35.54
C ARG A 713 -59.14 -6.68 -36.14
N TYR A 714 -57.98 -6.92 -36.78
CA TYR A 714 -57.57 -8.18 -37.42
C TYR A 714 -56.91 -9.20 -36.50
N GLU A 715 -56.44 -8.83 -35.30
CA GLU A 715 -55.86 -9.80 -34.33
C GLU A 715 -56.93 -10.48 -33.44
N ILE A 716 -58.02 -9.77 -33.16
CA ILE A 716 -59.23 -10.27 -32.46
C ILE A 716 -59.88 -11.53 -33.09
N PRO A 717 -59.95 -11.69 -34.43
CA PRO A 717 -60.58 -12.80 -35.15
C PRO A 717 -60.00 -14.20 -34.93
N SER A 718 -58.85 -14.37 -34.27
CA SER A 718 -58.36 -15.71 -33.90
C SER A 718 -59.25 -16.39 -32.83
N TRP A 719 -60.19 -15.66 -32.21
CA TRP A 719 -61.01 -16.15 -31.07
C TRP A 719 -62.54 -16.06 -31.26
N ASN A 720 -63.09 -15.39 -32.30
CA ASN A 720 -64.55 -15.29 -32.48
C ASN A 720 -65.00 -15.22 -33.97
N PHE A 721 -65.41 -16.37 -34.52
CA PHE A 721 -65.77 -16.55 -35.94
C PHE A 721 -67.12 -15.94 -36.35
N GLU A 722 -67.99 -15.65 -35.38
CA GLU A 722 -69.39 -15.28 -35.63
C GLU A 722 -69.53 -13.85 -36.17
N LEU A 723 -68.69 -12.94 -35.70
CA LEU A 723 -68.55 -11.57 -36.22
C LEU A 723 -68.13 -11.55 -37.70
N TRP A 724 -67.32 -12.52 -38.13
CA TRP A 724 -66.80 -12.58 -39.49
C TRP A 724 -67.82 -13.09 -40.50
N SER A 725 -68.69 -14.02 -40.11
CA SER A 725 -69.80 -14.46 -40.96
C SER A 725 -70.67 -13.27 -41.40
N GLN A 726 -70.91 -12.32 -40.49
CA GLN A 726 -71.71 -11.12 -40.73
C GLN A 726 -70.98 -10.09 -41.60
N SER A 727 -69.67 -9.91 -41.44
CA SER A 727 -68.89 -9.01 -42.30
C SER A 727 -68.67 -9.56 -43.72
N ALA A 728 -68.55 -10.89 -43.88
CA ALA A 728 -68.30 -11.55 -45.16
C ALA A 728 -69.56 -11.72 -46.01
N THR A 729 -70.73 -11.88 -45.37
CA THR A 729 -72.05 -12.00 -46.02
C THR A 729 -72.85 -10.69 -46.06
N GLY A 730 -72.28 -9.61 -45.51
CA GLY A 730 -72.82 -8.25 -45.60
C GLY A 730 -73.09 -7.85 -47.05
N THR A 731 -74.38 -7.79 -47.35
CA THR A 731 -74.97 -7.51 -48.66
C THR A 731 -74.80 -6.05 -49.06
N ASN A 732 -74.63 -5.82 -50.37
CA ASN A 732 -74.84 -4.56 -51.09
C ASN A 732 -73.94 -3.35 -50.76
N SER A 733 -72.78 -3.29 -51.40
CA SER A 733 -72.42 -2.09 -52.15
C SER A 733 -72.53 -2.44 -53.64
N LYS A 734 -73.54 -1.88 -54.32
CA LYS A 734 -73.70 -1.96 -55.79
C LYS A 734 -72.64 -1.18 -56.58
N ASN A 735 -71.61 -0.67 -55.92
CA ASN A 735 -70.42 -0.16 -56.56
C ASN A 735 -69.29 -1.14 -56.26
N GLY A 736 -68.56 -1.55 -57.30
CA GLY A 736 -67.34 -2.36 -57.19
C GLY A 736 -66.32 -1.76 -56.22
N PRO A 737 -65.18 -2.42 -55.98
CA PRO A 737 -64.18 -1.93 -55.03
C PRO A 737 -63.82 -0.49 -55.38
N LYS A 738 -64.09 0.44 -54.45
CA LYS A 738 -63.54 1.80 -54.57
C LYS A 738 -62.03 1.66 -54.48
N GLN A 739 -61.33 2.34 -55.37
CA GLN A 739 -59.87 2.32 -55.52
C GLN A 739 -59.13 2.89 -54.29
N ASP A 740 -59.86 3.43 -53.31
CA ASP A 740 -59.37 3.99 -52.04
C ASP A 740 -59.78 3.15 -50.82
N ASP A 741 -59.75 1.81 -50.92
CA ASP A 741 -59.76 0.92 -49.74
C ASP A 741 -58.31 0.85 -49.21
N PRO A 742 -58.00 1.26 -47.96
CA PRO A 742 -56.63 1.34 -47.41
C PRO A 742 -55.85 0.00 -47.38
N LEU A 743 -56.43 -1.07 -47.91
CA LEU A 743 -55.92 -2.43 -48.00
C LEU A 743 -56.01 -3.04 -49.40
N SER A 744 -55.96 -2.24 -50.47
CA SER A 744 -55.80 -2.77 -51.84
C SER A 744 -54.59 -3.72 -51.99
N ASP A 745 -53.58 -3.61 -51.11
CA ASP A 745 -52.37 -4.44 -51.08
C ASP A 745 -52.34 -5.53 -49.98
N GLY A 746 -53.47 -5.88 -49.32
CA GLY A 746 -53.38 -6.59 -48.04
C GLY A 746 -54.48 -7.59 -47.67
N ARG A 747 -55.13 -8.27 -48.62
CA ARG A 747 -56.13 -9.32 -48.29
C ARG A 747 -55.55 -10.70 -48.01
N GLN A 748 -54.25 -10.90 -48.29
CA GLN A 748 -53.49 -12.12 -48.00
C GLN A 748 -53.29 -12.38 -46.49
N PRO A 749 -52.93 -11.40 -45.64
CA PRO A 749 -52.89 -11.59 -44.18
C PRO A 749 -54.19 -12.16 -43.60
N PHE A 750 -55.35 -11.77 -44.13
CA PHE A 750 -56.64 -12.31 -43.69
C PHE A 750 -56.83 -13.77 -44.05
N PHE A 751 -56.47 -14.16 -45.27
CA PHE A 751 -56.46 -15.56 -45.68
C PHE A 751 -55.58 -16.37 -44.73
N THR A 752 -54.35 -15.89 -44.46
CA THR A 752 -53.40 -16.58 -43.59
C THR A 752 -53.92 -16.70 -42.15
N LEU A 753 -54.37 -15.61 -41.52
CA LEU A 753 -54.86 -15.61 -40.13
C LEU A 753 -56.08 -16.52 -39.94
N ILE A 754 -57.05 -16.49 -40.85
CA ILE A 754 -58.26 -17.33 -40.77
C ILE A 754 -57.93 -18.80 -41.01
N LEU A 755 -56.99 -19.08 -41.92
CA LEU A 755 -56.52 -20.43 -42.18
C LEU A 755 -55.77 -20.99 -40.96
N THR A 756 -54.87 -20.21 -40.35
CA THR A 756 -54.15 -20.60 -39.11
C THR A 756 -55.10 -20.79 -37.93
N ALA A 757 -56.19 -20.02 -37.87
CA ALA A 757 -57.26 -20.20 -36.88
C ALA A 757 -58.15 -21.44 -37.15
N GLY A 758 -57.95 -22.16 -38.26
CA GLY A 758 -58.57 -23.46 -38.51
C GLY A 758 -59.87 -23.45 -39.32
N ASN A 759 -60.23 -22.34 -39.98
CA ASN A 759 -61.44 -22.27 -40.82
C ASN A 759 -61.14 -22.10 -42.32
N PRO A 760 -60.77 -23.18 -43.03
CA PRO A 760 -60.37 -23.11 -44.44
C PRO A 760 -61.52 -22.70 -45.36
N LYS A 761 -62.78 -22.96 -44.99
CA LYS A 761 -63.96 -22.53 -45.77
C LYS A 761 -64.10 -21.01 -45.77
N LEU A 762 -63.99 -20.37 -44.61
CA LEU A 762 -64.07 -18.92 -44.50
C LEU A 762 -62.85 -18.25 -45.16
N ALA A 763 -61.64 -18.79 -44.99
CA ALA A 763 -60.43 -18.29 -45.63
C ALA A 763 -60.56 -18.27 -47.17
N SER A 764 -61.19 -19.30 -47.76
CA SER A 764 -61.36 -19.43 -49.21
C SER A 764 -62.16 -18.30 -49.86
N ILE A 765 -63.05 -17.64 -49.11
CA ILE A 765 -63.89 -16.52 -49.61
C ILE A 765 -63.04 -15.29 -49.92
N PHE A 766 -61.86 -15.18 -49.31
CA PHE A 766 -60.95 -14.05 -49.47
C PHE A 766 -59.93 -14.25 -50.59
N ILE A 767 -59.74 -15.48 -51.09
CA ILE A 767 -58.78 -15.78 -52.16
C ILE A 767 -59.09 -15.01 -53.47
N PRO A 768 -60.33 -15.00 -54.01
CA PRO A 768 -60.65 -14.21 -55.22
C PRO A 768 -60.50 -12.70 -54.99
N LYS A 769 -60.69 -12.25 -53.74
CA LYS A 769 -60.61 -10.84 -53.37
C LYS A 769 -59.17 -10.38 -53.17
N ALA A 770 -58.24 -11.29 -52.90
CA ALA A 770 -56.80 -11.06 -52.80
C ALA A 770 -56.08 -11.28 -54.14
N ALA A 771 -56.67 -12.03 -55.07
CA ALA A 771 -56.09 -12.33 -56.40
C ALA A 771 -55.50 -11.14 -57.17
N PRO A 772 -56.07 -9.91 -57.15
CA PRO A 772 -55.50 -8.78 -57.89
C PRO A 772 -54.15 -8.27 -57.36
N SER A 773 -53.80 -8.58 -56.10
CA SER A 773 -52.60 -8.10 -55.42
C SER A 773 -51.56 -9.20 -55.19
N LEU A 774 -51.74 -10.38 -55.80
CA LEU A 774 -50.90 -11.56 -55.60
C LEU A 774 -50.05 -11.84 -56.83
N GLU A 775 -48.89 -12.48 -56.63
CA GLU A 775 -48.04 -12.90 -57.75
C GLU A 775 -48.70 -14.05 -58.54
N SER A 776 -48.34 -14.12 -59.82
CA SER A 776 -48.86 -15.12 -60.76
C SER A 776 -48.57 -16.54 -60.23
N GLY A 777 -49.61 -17.25 -59.78
CA GLY A 777 -49.53 -18.62 -59.26
C GLY A 777 -49.73 -18.76 -57.74
N GLU A 778 -49.73 -17.67 -56.96
CA GLU A 778 -49.93 -17.76 -55.50
C GLU A 778 -51.36 -18.17 -55.11
N THR A 779 -52.37 -17.79 -55.90
CA THR A 779 -53.77 -18.19 -55.70
C THR A 779 -53.95 -19.71 -55.75
N ILE A 780 -53.13 -20.41 -56.55
CA ILE A 780 -53.10 -21.87 -56.65
C ILE A 780 -52.70 -22.46 -55.29
N SER A 781 -51.60 -21.97 -54.72
CA SER A 781 -51.11 -22.40 -53.40
C SER A 781 -52.11 -22.07 -52.28
N MET A 782 -52.81 -20.94 -52.36
CA MET A 782 -53.84 -20.58 -51.37
C MET A 782 -55.04 -21.53 -51.41
N TYR A 783 -55.54 -21.89 -52.60
CA TYR A 783 -56.62 -22.87 -52.72
C TYR A 783 -56.17 -24.28 -52.30
N GLU A 784 -54.93 -24.68 -52.59
CA GLU A 784 -54.33 -25.93 -52.08
C GLU A 784 -54.31 -25.97 -50.55
N LYS A 785 -53.86 -24.88 -49.91
CA LYS A 785 -53.82 -24.74 -48.45
C LYS A 785 -55.21 -24.77 -47.80
N CYS A 786 -56.25 -24.31 -48.50
CA CYS A 786 -57.65 -24.47 -48.09
C CYS A 786 -58.23 -25.87 -48.35
N GLY A 787 -57.46 -26.80 -48.91
CA GLY A 787 -57.92 -28.14 -49.30
C GLY A 787 -58.82 -28.16 -50.53
N MET A 788 -58.91 -27.05 -51.29
CA MET A 788 -59.78 -26.91 -52.46
C MET A 788 -59.02 -27.21 -53.76
N ARG A 789 -58.65 -28.49 -53.96
CA ARG A 789 -57.78 -28.93 -55.05
C ARG A 789 -58.34 -28.68 -56.45
N ILE A 790 -59.66 -28.84 -56.64
CA ILE A 790 -60.31 -28.58 -57.93
C ILE A 790 -60.21 -27.09 -58.30
N LYS A 791 -60.47 -26.19 -57.35
CA LYS A 791 -60.33 -24.73 -57.56
C LYS A 791 -58.87 -24.32 -57.78
N ALA A 792 -57.92 -24.95 -57.10
CA ALA A 792 -56.51 -24.74 -57.35
C ALA A 792 -56.13 -25.14 -58.80
N ALA A 793 -56.69 -26.25 -59.30
CA ALA A 793 -56.47 -26.68 -60.68
C ALA A 793 -57.12 -25.75 -61.71
N GLU A 794 -58.31 -25.21 -61.43
CA GLU A 794 -58.94 -24.18 -62.27
C GLU A 794 -58.07 -22.92 -62.39
N GLU A 795 -57.48 -22.45 -61.28
CA GLU A 795 -56.55 -21.31 -61.31
C GLU A 795 -55.23 -21.65 -62.03
N ALA A 796 -54.70 -22.87 -61.84
CA ALA A 796 -53.51 -23.34 -62.55
C ALA A 796 -53.71 -23.37 -64.08
N VAL A 797 -54.91 -23.75 -64.54
CA VAL A 797 -55.28 -23.65 -65.96
C VAL A 797 -55.29 -22.20 -66.44
N LYS A 798 -55.89 -21.28 -65.66
CA LYS A 798 -55.98 -19.86 -66.06
C LYS A 798 -54.61 -19.22 -66.27
N VAL A 799 -53.64 -19.57 -65.41
CA VAL A 799 -52.27 -19.02 -65.44
C VAL A 799 -51.34 -19.84 -66.35
N LYS A 800 -51.84 -20.93 -66.95
CA LYS A 800 -51.09 -21.85 -67.83
C LYS A 800 -49.92 -22.55 -67.13
N ASP A 801 -50.03 -22.81 -65.83
CA ASP A 801 -49.02 -23.52 -65.04
C ASP A 801 -49.22 -25.04 -65.13
N VAL A 802 -48.53 -25.65 -66.08
CA VAL A 802 -48.61 -27.09 -66.37
C VAL A 802 -47.98 -27.92 -65.24
N GLU A 803 -46.95 -27.39 -64.58
CA GLU A 803 -46.24 -28.08 -63.51
C GLU A 803 -47.10 -28.17 -62.24
N ALA A 804 -47.80 -27.09 -61.88
CA ALA A 804 -48.78 -27.10 -60.79
C ALA A 804 -49.96 -28.05 -61.07
N LEU A 805 -50.44 -28.15 -62.31
CA LEU A 805 -51.50 -29.09 -62.70
C LEU A 805 -51.06 -30.56 -62.55
N GLU A 806 -49.85 -30.91 -62.95
CA GLU A 806 -49.32 -32.26 -62.75
C GLU A 806 -49.11 -32.57 -61.27
N ARG A 807 -48.64 -31.60 -60.47
CA ARG A 807 -48.54 -31.73 -59.01
C ARG A 807 -49.89 -31.96 -58.35
N LEU A 808 -50.89 -31.15 -58.70
CA LEU A 808 -52.27 -31.26 -58.17
C LEU A 808 -52.92 -32.59 -58.57
N ARG A 809 -52.73 -33.04 -59.81
CA ARG A 809 -53.20 -34.35 -60.30
C ARG A 809 -52.56 -35.50 -59.55
N ASN A 810 -51.25 -35.44 -59.32
CA ASN A 810 -50.53 -36.45 -58.54
C ASN A 810 -51.00 -36.46 -57.08
N ALA A 811 -51.22 -35.29 -56.47
CA ALA A 811 -51.72 -35.17 -55.10
C ALA A 811 -53.18 -35.63 -54.91
N ALA A 812 -54.02 -35.50 -55.94
CA ALA A 812 -55.40 -36.03 -55.96
C ALA A 812 -55.45 -37.53 -56.31
N GLY A 813 -54.42 -38.05 -56.98
CA GLY A 813 -54.31 -39.41 -57.49
C GLY A 813 -54.99 -39.58 -58.86
N ALA A 814 -54.24 -40.00 -59.88
CA ALA A 814 -54.70 -40.04 -61.28
C ALA A 814 -55.97 -40.89 -61.54
N GLY A 815 -56.28 -41.85 -60.66
CA GLY A 815 -57.45 -42.72 -60.77
C GLY A 815 -58.73 -42.19 -60.09
N THR A 816 -58.64 -41.16 -59.25
CA THR A 816 -59.75 -40.63 -58.44
C THR A 816 -60.66 -39.72 -59.25
N VAL A 817 -61.88 -39.49 -58.76
CA VAL A 817 -62.85 -38.57 -59.42
C VAL A 817 -62.26 -37.17 -59.54
N GLU A 818 -61.62 -36.67 -58.47
CA GLU A 818 -60.92 -35.37 -58.47
C GLU A 818 -59.76 -35.37 -59.47
N GLY A 819 -58.94 -36.43 -59.51
CA GLY A 819 -57.80 -36.53 -60.44
C GLY A 819 -58.21 -36.51 -61.91
N ARG A 820 -59.33 -37.17 -62.25
CA ARG A 820 -59.90 -37.15 -63.62
C ARG A 820 -60.46 -35.78 -63.99
N GLU A 821 -61.02 -35.06 -63.03
CA GLU A 821 -61.55 -33.71 -63.25
C GLU A 821 -60.42 -32.69 -63.46
N ILE A 822 -59.33 -32.80 -62.70
CA ILE A 822 -58.11 -32.01 -62.91
C ILE A 822 -57.48 -32.30 -64.28
N GLU A 823 -57.43 -33.58 -64.68
CA GLU A 823 -56.95 -33.99 -66.00
C GLU A 823 -57.81 -33.43 -67.15
N ARG A 824 -59.13 -33.39 -66.95
CA ARG A 824 -60.08 -32.77 -67.89
C ARG A 824 -59.87 -31.26 -68.01
N LEU A 825 -59.64 -30.57 -66.90
CA LEU A 825 -59.36 -29.13 -66.88
C LEU A 825 -58.06 -28.79 -67.62
N GLY A 826 -57.02 -29.62 -67.49
CA GLY A 826 -55.71 -29.42 -68.15
C GLY A 826 -55.64 -29.85 -69.62
N ALA A 827 -56.63 -30.56 -70.16
CA ALA A 827 -56.61 -31.12 -71.52
C ALA A 827 -56.48 -30.06 -72.63
N GLY A 828 -56.86 -28.81 -72.36
CA GLY A 828 -56.73 -27.67 -73.29
C GLY A 828 -55.34 -27.01 -73.34
N LEU A 829 -54.42 -27.34 -72.44
CA LEU A 829 -53.08 -26.73 -72.33
C LEU A 829 -51.96 -27.57 -72.96
N LYS A 830 -52.19 -28.87 -73.23
CA LYS A 830 -51.21 -29.79 -73.82
C LYS A 830 -51.23 -29.80 -75.37
N ARG A 831 -51.55 -28.69 -76.03
CA ARG A 831 -51.40 -28.49 -77.47
C ARG A 831 -50.60 -27.24 -77.81
#